data_AF-A0A7X7QS21-F1
#
_entry.id   AF-A0A7X7QS21-F1
#
_cell.length_a   1.000
_cell.length_b   1.000
_cell.length_c   1.000
_cell.angle_alpha   90.00
_cell.angle_beta   90.00
_cell.angle_gamma   90.00
#
_symmetry.space_group_name_H-M   'P 1'
#
loop_
_entity.id
_entity.type
_entity.pdbx_description
1 polymer ?
#
loop_
_entity_poly.entity_id
_entity_poly.type
_entity_poly.pdbx_seq_one_letter_code
_entity_poly.pdbx_strand_id
1 'polypeptide(L)'
;QTEDLTPLYVRFDVPAARTNALRFLLRSRRSDGSDFFEHVSFTTPFVKPVKPGASSEWIELSKYLKDDREGRYNRVTFGSFVHKRGERLDADYTVTFATNPSPDAVVKTLERKGRGGSVSFRIDLRNRGAILDEVEESAANLARSLATPAVGRYPTQFIFQTSCEVSGALDQTWENEMRALRNLGINQISFPTDAAQRYAAAGFNRAKVGFYIWNLKNRPENSTASECYLNPDREKIEREAALAEQKARAYPPGTEVVRLAGFADEPGFDYLAHVPACPLCQQAFPAYLKANHVHFEVFRAEVEKLAMDRVLEGEAPAVAEAPQGLDAVRPHADTNLPHHFYWTSRFGIHTVTEFIRTGTQAAEGQHPAWRTTLNFANQLRSTLAGSGLDWFEIFRTGAMTFGENEDYIAWVKNFQPRGYLMAVMRAACGPRGYRYGPLAAYPSNTGWELVAGGFSQIGQGATFFSFFNYGPHYVPSSSPCSHLPWVHDATRHLTYTTGAVEDRLFGARVMTGDVALLLSTTSDIWNVDPAQSSQTFANLYGMERFYLYLVLRHLQASVDILAEEDLAAGLKPYRMLLATDSHLRRAYAPAIRAWVEAGGTLYVGANALAFDEYNQPLGLVEELGLQREPLATDGSLVPGRPEYELRHRRSLGLVQTPEP
;
A
#
# COMPACT_ATOMS: atom_id res chain seq x y z
N GLN A 1 21.74 -6.55 31.30
CA GLN A 1 21.57 -7.42 32.47
C GLN A 1 20.32 -8.24 32.22
N THR A 2 20.48 -9.55 32.00
CA THR A 2 19.37 -10.50 31.94
C THR A 2 18.96 -10.79 33.38
N GLU A 3 17.91 -10.15 33.88
CA GLU A 3 17.22 -10.65 35.07
C GLU A 3 16.75 -12.07 34.75
N ASP A 4 17.02 -13.03 35.65
CA ASP A 4 16.50 -14.39 35.53
C ASP A 4 14.97 -14.31 35.49
N LEU A 5 14.42 -14.50 34.28
CA LEU A 5 12.98 -14.46 34.09
C LEU A 5 12.37 -15.66 34.80
N THR A 6 11.48 -15.39 35.75
CA THR A 6 10.62 -16.44 36.31
C THR A 6 9.86 -17.14 35.17
N PRO A 7 9.85 -18.48 35.13
CA PRO A 7 9.11 -19.20 34.09
C PRO A 7 7.61 -18.84 34.08
N LEU A 8 6.98 -18.90 32.91
CA LEU A 8 5.53 -18.84 32.76
C LEU A 8 5.06 -20.17 32.19
N TYR A 9 4.14 -20.85 32.88
CA TYR A 9 3.57 -22.12 32.46
C TYR A 9 2.14 -21.96 31.96
N VAL A 10 1.74 -22.82 31.03
CA VAL A 10 0.37 -22.92 30.52
C VAL A 10 -0.12 -24.37 30.59
N ARG A 11 -1.40 -24.55 30.87
CA ARG A 11 -2.12 -25.84 30.88
C ARG A 11 -3.48 -25.69 30.21
N PHE A 12 -3.94 -26.75 29.57
CA PHE A 12 -5.25 -26.83 28.91
C PHE A 12 -6.12 -27.90 29.56
N ASP A 13 -7.37 -27.59 29.86
CA ASP A 13 -8.35 -28.54 30.37
C ASP A 13 -9.49 -28.71 29.36
N VAL A 14 -9.84 -29.96 29.03
CA VAL A 14 -10.93 -30.26 28.10
C VAL A 14 -12.09 -30.86 28.88
N PRO A 15 -13.30 -30.28 28.82
CA PRO A 15 -14.42 -30.77 29.60
C PRO A 15 -14.85 -32.17 29.16
N ALA A 16 -15.35 -32.97 30.09
CA ALA A 16 -15.81 -34.33 29.84
C ALA A 16 -16.98 -34.41 28.85
N ALA A 17 -17.72 -33.31 28.67
CA ALA A 17 -18.83 -33.21 27.73
C ALA A 17 -18.39 -33.24 26.26
N ARG A 18 -17.11 -33.02 25.94
CA ARG A 18 -16.62 -33.15 24.55
C ARG A 18 -16.50 -34.60 24.14
N THR A 19 -16.70 -34.86 22.84
CA THR A 19 -16.55 -36.19 22.25
C THR A 19 -15.16 -36.46 21.67
N ASN A 20 -14.41 -35.39 21.38
CA ASN A 20 -13.13 -35.47 20.66
C ASN A 20 -11.97 -34.95 21.52
N ALA A 21 -10.80 -35.57 21.38
CA ALA A 21 -9.57 -35.02 21.92
C ALA A 21 -9.16 -33.75 21.16
N LEU A 22 -8.66 -32.74 21.88
CA LEU A 22 -8.22 -31.47 21.31
C LEU A 22 -6.70 -31.42 21.16
N ARG A 23 -6.24 -30.86 20.05
CA ARG A 23 -4.85 -30.48 19.82
C ARG A 23 -4.77 -28.96 19.83
N PHE A 24 -3.67 -28.41 20.35
CA PHE A 24 -3.43 -26.97 20.42
C PHE A 24 -2.24 -26.58 19.54
N LEU A 25 -2.41 -25.51 18.76
CA LEU A 25 -1.36 -24.81 18.03
C LEU A 25 -1.04 -23.52 18.78
N LEU A 26 0.25 -23.27 19.03
CA LEU A 26 0.73 -21.99 19.54
C LEU A 26 1.19 -21.12 18.36
N ARG A 27 0.65 -19.91 18.27
CA ARG A 27 1.20 -18.82 17.46
C ARG A 27 1.62 -17.69 18.39
N SER A 28 2.86 -17.24 18.29
CA SER A 28 3.30 -16.04 19.00
C SER A 28 3.84 -14.99 18.01
N ARG A 29 3.62 -13.72 18.36
CA ARG A 29 4.15 -12.58 17.61
C ARG A 29 4.46 -11.42 18.57
N ARG A 30 5.50 -10.65 18.27
CA ARG A 30 5.85 -9.45 19.04
C ARG A 30 4.94 -8.27 18.68
N SER A 31 4.77 -7.39 19.66
CA SER A 31 4.04 -6.12 19.53
C SER A 31 4.65 -5.14 18.51
N ASP A 32 5.96 -5.20 18.26
CA ASP A 32 6.66 -4.30 17.32
C ASP A 32 6.71 -4.83 15.87
N GLY A 33 5.98 -5.90 15.58
CA GLY A 33 5.90 -6.49 14.24
C GLY A 33 7.15 -7.23 13.77
N SER A 34 8.26 -7.15 14.51
CA SER A 34 9.48 -7.92 14.23
C SER A 34 9.26 -9.39 14.57
N ASP A 35 9.51 -10.26 13.58
CA ASP A 35 9.44 -11.72 13.66
C ASP A 35 8.02 -12.34 13.73
N PHE A 36 7.74 -13.20 12.74
CA PHE A 36 6.71 -14.23 12.83
C PHE A 36 7.41 -15.51 13.27
N PHE A 37 7.23 -15.94 14.51
CA PHE A 37 7.64 -17.29 14.89
C PHE A 37 6.40 -18.17 14.95
N GLU A 38 6.14 -18.92 13.88
CA GLU A 38 5.45 -20.18 14.07
C GLU A 38 6.40 -21.09 14.84
N HIS A 39 6.32 -21.07 16.17
CA HIS A 39 7.15 -21.97 16.98
C HIS A 39 6.73 -23.44 16.83
N VAL A 40 5.60 -23.71 16.16
CA VAL A 40 5.20 -25.06 15.76
C VAL A 40 4.38 -25.04 14.47
N SER A 41 4.78 -25.85 13.48
CA SER A 41 4.01 -26.13 12.28
C SER A 41 2.79 -26.97 12.64
N PHE A 42 1.72 -26.95 11.81
CA PHE A 42 0.61 -27.91 11.85
C PHE A 42 1.07 -29.38 12.02
N THR A 43 2.34 -29.68 11.68
CA THR A 43 2.90 -31.01 11.76
C THR A 43 3.33 -31.52 13.14
N THR A 44 3.47 -30.65 14.14
CA THR A 44 3.80 -31.04 15.52
C THR A 44 2.91 -30.20 16.45
N PRO A 45 2.01 -30.80 17.25
CA PRO A 45 1.15 -30.00 18.12
C PRO A 45 1.98 -29.40 19.27
N PHE A 46 1.57 -28.23 19.77
CA PHE A 46 2.23 -27.55 20.89
C PHE A 46 2.18 -28.41 22.17
N VAL A 47 1.10 -29.20 22.31
CA VAL A 47 0.87 -30.11 23.44
C VAL A 47 0.41 -31.48 22.91
N LYS A 48 0.63 -32.56 23.68
CA LYS A 48 0.01 -33.86 23.36
C LYS A 48 -1.52 -33.72 23.34
N PRO A 49 -2.24 -34.41 22.42
CA PRO A 49 -3.70 -34.31 22.35
C PRO A 49 -4.37 -34.55 23.71
N VAL A 50 -5.21 -33.61 24.13
CA VAL A 50 -5.89 -33.64 25.43
C VAL A 50 -7.25 -34.32 25.26
N LYS A 51 -7.47 -35.43 25.98
CA LYS A 51 -8.71 -36.20 25.92
C LYS A 51 -9.85 -35.46 26.66
N PRO A 52 -11.12 -35.71 26.31
CA PRO A 52 -12.24 -35.23 27.11
C PRO A 52 -12.13 -35.64 28.58
N GLY A 53 -12.40 -34.70 29.49
CA GLY A 53 -12.31 -34.88 30.94
C GLY A 53 -10.87 -34.92 31.48
N ALA A 54 -9.87 -34.64 30.64
CA ALA A 54 -8.47 -34.64 31.01
C ALA A 54 -7.84 -33.25 30.84
N SER A 55 -6.62 -33.13 31.36
CA SER A 55 -5.79 -31.95 31.21
C SER A 55 -4.48 -32.25 30.49
N SER A 56 -3.91 -31.24 29.85
CA SER A 56 -2.54 -31.31 29.36
C SER A 56 -1.53 -31.34 30.52
N GLU A 57 -0.29 -31.71 30.21
CA GLU A 57 0.85 -31.36 31.05
C GLU A 57 1.03 -29.83 31.16
N TRP A 58 1.69 -29.38 32.21
CA TRP A 58 2.15 -27.99 32.30
C TRP A 58 3.32 -27.78 31.34
N ILE A 59 3.24 -26.73 30.53
CA ILE A 59 4.24 -26.41 29.52
C ILE A 59 4.79 -25.03 29.81
N GLU A 60 6.11 -24.92 29.85
CA GLU A 60 6.80 -23.65 30.05
C GLU A 60 6.68 -22.77 28.80
N LEU A 61 5.63 -21.95 28.77
CA LEU A 61 5.32 -21.03 27.68
C LEU A 61 6.42 -19.99 27.46
N SER A 62 7.10 -19.54 28.51
CA SER A 62 8.18 -18.54 28.43
C SER A 62 9.32 -18.94 27.48
N LYS A 63 9.54 -20.24 27.22
CA LYS A 63 10.53 -20.73 26.23
C LYS A 63 10.18 -20.41 24.78
N TYR A 64 8.92 -20.06 24.50
CA TYR A 64 8.39 -19.76 23.18
C TYR A 64 8.05 -18.27 23.00
N LEU A 65 8.40 -17.46 23.99
CA LEU A 65 8.14 -16.03 24.03
C LEU A 65 9.46 -15.29 24.14
N LYS A 66 9.51 -14.05 23.64
CA LYS A 66 10.68 -13.20 23.82
C LYS A 66 10.44 -12.26 24.99
N ASP A 67 11.44 -12.14 25.84
CA ASP A 67 11.56 -11.01 26.77
C ASP A 67 12.29 -9.90 26.06
N ASP A 68 11.59 -8.79 25.91
CA ASP A 68 12.20 -7.55 25.51
C ASP A 68 11.68 -6.43 26.39
N ARG A 69 12.30 -5.27 26.20
CA ARG A 69 12.23 -4.07 27.03
C ARG A 69 10.83 -3.82 27.64
N GLU A 70 10.84 -3.23 28.83
CA GLU A 70 9.66 -2.80 29.58
C GLU A 70 8.56 -2.17 28.68
N GLY A 71 7.31 -2.60 28.88
CA GLY A 71 6.15 -2.12 28.13
C GLY A 71 5.86 -2.87 26.82
N ARG A 72 6.66 -3.88 26.47
CA ARG A 72 6.40 -4.74 25.31
C ARG A 72 5.69 -6.03 25.72
N TYR A 73 4.91 -6.56 24.79
CA TYR A 73 4.16 -7.80 24.99
C TYR A 73 4.30 -8.76 23.81
N ASN A 74 3.97 -10.01 24.09
CA ASN A 74 3.79 -11.10 23.15
C ASN A 74 2.28 -11.29 22.90
N ARG A 75 1.87 -11.27 21.63
CA ARG A 75 0.56 -11.79 21.20
C ARG A 75 0.67 -13.30 21.17
N VAL A 76 -0.19 -14.00 21.89
CA VAL A 76 -0.19 -15.46 22.00
C VAL A 76 -1.56 -15.99 21.62
N THR A 77 -1.65 -16.77 20.56
CA THR A 77 -2.91 -17.39 20.13
C THR A 77 -2.81 -18.90 20.25
N PHE A 78 -3.79 -19.50 20.92
CA PHE A 78 -3.99 -20.95 20.98
C PHE A 78 -5.15 -21.34 20.07
N GLY A 79 -4.90 -22.18 19.07
CA GLY A 79 -5.93 -22.72 18.18
C GLY A 79 -6.18 -24.20 18.46
N SER A 80 -7.44 -24.59 18.65
CA SER A 80 -7.89 -25.96 18.90
C SER A 80 -8.42 -26.65 17.63
N PHE A 81 -8.11 -27.95 17.47
CA PHE A 81 -8.51 -28.78 16.32
C PHE A 81 -8.48 -30.28 16.67
N VAL A 82 -9.19 -31.11 15.89
CA VAL A 82 -9.30 -32.57 16.12
C VAL A 82 -8.13 -33.37 15.51
N HIS A 83 -7.63 -32.94 14.34
CA HIS A 83 -6.57 -33.64 13.59
C HIS A 83 -5.52 -32.67 13.04
N LYS A 84 -4.33 -33.19 12.70
CA LYS A 84 -3.12 -32.46 12.24
C LYS A 84 -3.36 -31.41 11.14
N ARG A 85 -4.44 -31.53 10.36
CA ARG A 85 -4.94 -30.57 9.34
C ARG A 85 -6.48 -30.49 9.32
N GLY A 86 -7.14 -30.76 10.45
CA GLY A 86 -8.60 -30.95 10.53
C GLY A 86 -9.42 -29.67 10.67
N GLU A 87 -10.74 -29.84 10.67
CA GLU A 87 -11.75 -28.79 10.86
C GLU A 87 -11.58 -28.07 12.21
N ARG A 88 -11.67 -26.74 12.20
CA ARG A 88 -11.72 -25.93 13.42
C ARG A 88 -13.08 -26.15 14.06
N LEU A 89 -13.09 -26.51 15.34
CA LEU A 89 -14.32 -26.65 16.11
C LEU A 89 -14.64 -25.36 16.85
N ASP A 90 -15.88 -25.25 17.30
CA ASP A 90 -16.22 -24.32 18.37
C ASP A 90 -15.42 -24.68 19.63
N ALA A 91 -14.87 -23.64 20.24
CA ALA A 91 -14.05 -23.77 21.42
C ALA A 91 -14.90 -24.23 22.61
N ASP A 92 -14.32 -25.13 23.39
CA ASP A 92 -14.84 -25.59 24.68
C ASP A 92 -13.65 -26.21 25.42
N TYR A 93 -12.87 -25.36 26.07
CA TYR A 93 -11.67 -25.71 26.83
C TYR A 93 -11.30 -24.58 27.78
N THR A 94 -10.51 -24.89 28.80
CA THR A 94 -9.95 -23.91 29.73
C THR A 94 -8.45 -23.76 29.49
N VAL A 95 -7.96 -22.53 29.54
CA VAL A 95 -6.52 -22.20 29.51
C VAL A 95 -6.13 -21.65 30.87
N THR A 96 -5.13 -22.24 31.50
CA THR A 96 -4.63 -21.82 32.82
C THR A 96 -3.15 -21.45 32.72
N PHE A 97 -2.79 -20.28 33.25
CA PHE A 97 -1.42 -19.77 33.34
C PHE A 97 -0.94 -19.77 34.78
N ALA A 98 0.33 -20.11 35.01
CA ALA A 98 0.94 -20.14 36.34
C ALA A 98 2.43 -19.76 36.32
N THR A 99 2.96 -19.23 37.43
CA THR A 99 4.40 -18.89 37.55
C THR A 99 5.28 -20.10 37.86
N ASN A 100 4.69 -21.21 38.28
CA ASN A 100 5.34 -22.52 38.38
C ASN A 100 4.31 -23.60 37.96
N PRO A 101 4.72 -24.87 37.69
CA PRO A 101 3.81 -25.89 37.20
C PRO A 101 2.94 -26.49 38.33
N SER A 102 2.28 -25.64 39.11
CA SER A 102 1.38 -25.99 40.22
C SER A 102 0.07 -25.20 40.17
N PRO A 103 -1.07 -25.80 40.55
CA PRO A 103 -2.32 -25.07 40.78
C PRO A 103 -2.21 -23.91 41.78
N ASP A 104 -1.31 -23.99 42.77
CA ASP A 104 -1.15 -22.95 43.79
C ASP A 104 -0.48 -21.67 43.26
N ALA A 105 0.09 -21.73 42.05
CA ALA A 105 0.80 -20.62 41.42
C ALA A 105 0.05 -20.04 40.22
N VAL A 106 -1.24 -20.34 40.11
CA VAL A 106 -2.09 -19.85 39.02
C VAL A 106 -2.20 -18.32 39.08
N VAL A 107 -1.93 -17.69 37.95
CA VAL A 107 -2.06 -16.23 37.76
C VAL A 107 -3.30 -15.88 36.95
N LYS A 108 -3.77 -16.77 36.07
CA LYS A 108 -4.97 -16.55 35.26
C LYS A 108 -5.56 -17.87 34.79
N THR A 109 -6.88 -17.94 34.78
CA THR A 109 -7.66 -19.02 34.17
C THR A 109 -8.72 -18.40 33.28
N LEU A 110 -8.84 -18.89 32.04
CA LEU A 110 -9.88 -18.47 31.12
C LEU A 110 -10.58 -19.70 30.54
N GLU A 111 -11.89 -19.75 30.70
CA GLU A 111 -12.74 -20.68 29.99
C GLU A 111 -13.12 -20.10 28.61
N ARG A 112 -12.83 -20.84 27.53
CA ARG A 112 -13.21 -20.45 26.18
C ARG A 112 -14.30 -21.39 25.66
N LYS A 113 -15.50 -20.81 25.47
CA LYS A 113 -16.69 -21.48 24.92
C LYS A 113 -17.28 -20.75 23.72
N GLY A 114 -17.85 -21.49 22.78
CA GLY A 114 -18.63 -20.94 21.66
C GLY A 114 -17.88 -20.86 20.35
N ARG A 115 -18.39 -20.03 19.41
CA ARG A 115 -17.99 -20.06 18.01
C ARG A 115 -16.49 -19.87 17.79
N GLY A 116 -15.90 -20.69 16.92
CA GLY A 116 -14.50 -20.61 16.52
C GLY A 116 -13.53 -21.25 17.53
N GLY A 117 -12.44 -21.82 17.01
CA GLY A 117 -11.58 -22.72 17.78
C GLY A 117 -10.38 -22.10 18.47
N SER A 118 -10.20 -20.78 18.44
CA SER A 118 -9.02 -20.12 18.98
C SER A 118 -9.34 -19.08 20.05
N VAL A 119 -8.33 -18.81 20.88
CA VAL A 119 -8.30 -17.70 21.82
C VAL A 119 -6.93 -17.03 21.79
N SER A 120 -6.91 -15.71 21.85
CA SER A 120 -5.69 -14.91 21.91
C SER A 120 -5.52 -14.21 23.25
N PHE A 121 -4.26 -14.02 23.62
CA PHE A 121 -3.83 -13.35 24.83
C PHE A 121 -2.74 -12.35 24.52
N ARG A 122 -2.70 -11.29 25.33
CA ARG A 122 -1.60 -10.35 25.43
C ARG A 122 -0.77 -10.67 26.66
N ILE A 123 0.49 -11.05 26.47
CA ILE A 123 1.37 -11.51 27.56
C ILE A 123 2.61 -10.62 27.65
N ASP A 124 2.73 -9.88 28.75
CA ASP A 124 3.97 -9.23 29.18
C ASP A 124 4.71 -10.18 30.14
N LEU A 125 5.89 -10.65 29.75
CA LEU A 125 6.67 -11.58 30.58
C LEU A 125 7.25 -10.92 31.84
N ARG A 126 7.38 -9.59 31.87
CA ARG A 126 7.83 -8.84 33.03
C ARG A 126 6.69 -8.55 34.00
N ASN A 127 5.46 -8.49 33.49
CA ASN A 127 4.24 -8.33 34.28
C ASN A 127 3.25 -9.50 34.05
N ARG A 128 3.59 -10.68 34.58
CA ARG A 128 2.80 -11.93 34.39
C ARG A 128 1.39 -11.89 35.01
N GLY A 129 1.11 -10.94 35.91
CA GLY A 129 -0.23 -10.71 36.45
C GLY A 129 -1.15 -9.94 35.50
N ALA A 130 -0.62 -9.34 34.43
CA ALA A 130 -1.35 -8.50 33.48
C ALA A 130 -1.65 -9.22 32.14
N ILE A 131 -1.85 -10.53 32.17
CA ILE A 131 -2.26 -11.30 30.98
C ILE A 131 -3.69 -10.89 30.62
N LEU A 132 -3.85 -10.26 29.46
CA LEU A 132 -5.18 -9.87 28.97
C LEU A 132 -5.71 -10.88 27.96
N ASP A 133 -6.98 -11.25 28.10
CA ASP A 133 -7.73 -11.95 27.07
C ASP A 133 -8.49 -10.99 26.15
N GLU A 134 -9.22 -11.55 25.18
CA GLU A 134 -9.96 -10.79 24.16
C GLU A 134 -11.09 -9.92 24.76
N VAL A 135 -11.74 -10.38 25.83
CA VAL A 135 -12.84 -9.65 26.48
C VAL A 135 -12.28 -8.49 27.30
N GLU A 136 -11.25 -8.73 28.10
CA GLU A 136 -10.59 -7.68 28.88
C GLU A 136 -9.93 -6.63 27.99
N GLU A 137 -9.26 -7.03 26.91
CA GLU A 137 -8.64 -6.06 26.01
C GLU A 137 -9.69 -5.23 25.25
N SER A 138 -10.76 -5.86 24.77
CA SER A 138 -11.84 -5.11 24.11
C SER A 138 -12.55 -4.15 25.07
N ALA A 139 -12.74 -4.54 26.34
CA ALA A 139 -13.25 -3.65 27.37
C ALA A 139 -12.30 -2.47 27.62
N ALA A 140 -10.99 -2.71 27.62
CA ALA A 140 -9.98 -1.66 27.74
C ALA A 140 -9.96 -0.73 26.51
N ASN A 141 -10.14 -1.26 25.29
CA ASN A 141 -10.30 -0.47 24.07
C ASN A 141 -11.55 0.42 24.14
N LEU A 142 -12.69 -0.13 24.56
CA LEU A 142 -13.92 0.62 24.76
C LEU A 142 -13.72 1.74 25.80
N ALA A 143 -13.16 1.41 26.97
CA ALA A 143 -12.90 2.38 28.02
C ALA A 143 -12.00 3.53 27.55
N ARG A 144 -10.93 3.21 26.80
CA ARG A 144 -10.06 4.22 26.16
C ARG A 144 -10.85 5.11 25.20
N SER A 145 -11.59 4.52 24.26
CA SER A 145 -12.37 5.28 23.28
C SER A 145 -13.40 6.23 23.93
N LEU A 146 -13.99 5.83 25.06
CA LEU A 146 -14.96 6.64 25.83
C LEU A 146 -14.27 7.79 26.57
N ALA A 147 -13.06 7.56 27.10
CA ALA A 147 -12.28 8.56 27.79
C ALA A 147 -11.63 9.60 26.84
N THR A 148 -11.40 9.22 25.58
CA THR A 148 -10.85 10.13 24.57
C THR A 148 -11.81 11.31 24.30
N PRO A 149 -11.38 12.58 24.42
CA PRO A 149 -12.24 13.72 24.15
C PRO A 149 -12.59 13.85 22.67
N ALA A 150 -13.80 14.33 22.37
CA ALA A 150 -14.20 14.72 21.02
C ALA A 150 -13.95 16.21 20.80
N VAL A 151 -13.33 16.55 19.66
CA VAL A 151 -13.23 17.93 19.18
C VAL A 151 -13.94 17.99 17.84
N GLY A 152 -15.14 18.58 17.80
CA GLY A 152 -15.98 18.59 16.60
C GLY A 152 -17.18 17.64 16.69
N ARG A 153 -17.61 17.09 15.54
CA ARG A 153 -18.77 16.19 15.46
C ARG A 153 -18.46 14.93 14.68
N TYR A 154 -19.27 13.90 14.90
CA TYR A 154 -19.17 12.65 14.17
C TYR A 154 -19.27 12.88 12.64
N PRO A 155 -18.37 12.31 11.82
CA PRO A 155 -18.36 12.51 10.38
C PRO A 155 -19.47 11.72 9.68
N THR A 156 -20.19 12.39 8.79
CA THR A 156 -21.32 11.80 8.03
C THR A 156 -21.08 11.81 6.52
N GLN A 157 -20.21 12.68 6.01
CA GLN A 157 -19.87 12.78 4.59
C GLN A 157 -18.53 12.13 4.26
N PHE A 158 -17.47 12.50 4.99
CA PHE A 158 -16.17 11.83 4.87
C PHE A 158 -16.28 10.37 5.28
N ILE A 159 -15.59 9.49 4.57
CA ILE A 159 -15.59 8.05 4.90
C ILE A 159 -14.36 7.72 5.72
N PHE A 160 -14.59 7.21 6.93
CA PHE A 160 -13.55 6.68 7.81
C PHE A 160 -13.87 5.22 8.12
N GLN A 161 -12.98 4.32 7.71
CA GLN A 161 -13.09 2.89 7.96
C GLN A 161 -11.82 2.33 8.59
N THR A 162 -11.90 1.11 9.09
CA THR A 162 -10.73 0.30 9.44
C THR A 162 -10.54 -0.77 8.37
N SER A 163 -9.29 -1.02 7.98
CA SER A 163 -8.92 -2.11 7.07
C SER A 163 -8.88 -3.48 7.77
N CYS A 164 -9.10 -3.52 9.09
CA CYS A 164 -9.15 -4.74 9.87
C CYS A 164 -10.60 -5.24 9.99
N GLU A 165 -10.83 -6.51 9.69
CA GLU A 165 -12.13 -7.15 9.91
C GLU A 165 -12.29 -7.49 11.40
N VAL A 166 -12.95 -6.61 12.15
CA VAL A 166 -13.23 -6.85 13.57
C VAL A 166 -14.48 -7.71 13.70
N SER A 167 -14.32 -9.02 13.49
CA SER A 167 -15.33 -10.05 13.79
C SER A 167 -14.95 -10.74 15.10
N GLY A 168 -15.37 -10.16 16.23
CA GLY A 168 -15.13 -10.77 17.55
C GLY A 168 -15.67 -12.20 17.59
N ALA A 169 -14.90 -13.16 18.12
CA ALA A 169 -15.34 -14.55 18.27
C ALA A 169 -16.38 -14.71 19.41
N LEU A 170 -16.41 -13.74 20.33
CA LEU A 170 -17.36 -13.63 21.43
C LEU A 170 -18.22 -12.37 21.24
N ASP A 171 -19.50 -12.46 21.60
CA ASP A 171 -20.44 -11.34 21.43
C ASP A 171 -20.02 -10.09 22.20
N GLN A 172 -19.56 -10.25 23.45
CA GLN A 172 -19.09 -9.12 24.26
C GLN A 172 -17.88 -8.41 23.64
N THR A 173 -16.93 -9.17 23.09
CA THR A 173 -15.76 -8.62 22.39
C THR A 173 -16.20 -7.82 21.18
N TRP A 174 -17.13 -8.36 20.38
CA TRP A 174 -17.68 -7.65 19.23
C TRP A 174 -18.39 -6.36 19.65
N GLU A 175 -19.24 -6.40 20.69
CA GLU A 175 -19.99 -5.22 21.16
C GLU A 175 -19.06 -4.11 21.64
N ASN A 176 -18.04 -4.47 22.42
CA ASN A 176 -17.03 -3.54 22.92
C ASN A 176 -16.31 -2.84 21.76
N GLU A 177 -15.87 -3.61 20.75
CA GLU A 177 -15.16 -3.05 19.61
C GLU A 177 -16.03 -2.21 18.69
N MET A 178 -17.28 -2.62 18.42
CA MET A 178 -18.17 -1.81 17.60
C MET A 178 -18.45 -0.45 18.25
N ARG A 179 -18.69 -0.45 19.58
CA ARG A 179 -18.83 0.79 20.35
C ARG A 179 -17.55 1.61 20.34
N ALA A 180 -16.39 0.98 20.49
CA ALA A 180 -15.10 1.67 20.44
C ALA A 180 -14.88 2.34 19.08
N LEU A 181 -14.99 1.60 17.98
CA LEU A 181 -14.84 2.12 16.63
C LEU A 181 -15.83 3.26 16.33
N ARG A 182 -17.09 3.13 16.76
CA ARG A 182 -18.09 4.18 16.62
C ARG A 182 -17.70 5.44 17.40
N ASN A 183 -17.19 5.30 18.63
CA ASN A 183 -16.69 6.44 19.41
C ASN A 183 -15.52 7.15 18.72
N LEU A 184 -14.65 6.40 18.02
CA LEU A 184 -13.51 6.92 17.27
C LEU A 184 -13.89 7.61 15.94
N GLY A 185 -15.17 7.64 15.57
CA GLY A 185 -15.63 8.30 14.34
C GLY A 185 -15.59 7.41 13.09
N ILE A 186 -15.35 6.11 13.25
CA ILE A 186 -15.45 5.13 12.15
C ILE A 186 -16.91 5.00 11.73
N ASN A 187 -17.20 5.23 10.45
CA ASN A 187 -18.55 5.28 9.89
C ASN A 187 -18.83 4.31 8.76
N GLN A 188 -17.84 3.49 8.40
CA GLN A 188 -17.98 2.39 7.45
C GLN A 188 -17.20 1.16 7.94
N ILE A 189 -17.78 -0.03 7.78
CA ILE A 189 -17.13 -1.30 8.07
C ILE A 189 -17.66 -2.38 7.12
N SER A 190 -16.85 -3.39 6.83
CA SER A 190 -17.31 -4.58 6.12
C SER A 190 -18.06 -5.50 7.08
N PHE A 191 -19.24 -5.97 6.71
CA PHE A 191 -20.01 -6.94 7.49
C PHE A 191 -20.87 -7.81 6.56
N PRO A 192 -21.24 -9.05 6.93
CA PRO A 192 -22.05 -9.91 6.08
C PRO A 192 -23.55 -9.54 6.15
N THR A 193 -24.31 -9.96 5.13
CA THR A 193 -25.74 -9.62 4.96
C THR A 193 -26.62 -10.13 6.09
N ASP A 194 -26.33 -11.32 6.62
CA ASP A 194 -27.05 -11.94 7.74
C ASP A 194 -26.82 -11.22 9.07
N ALA A 195 -25.72 -10.48 9.21
CA ALA A 195 -25.42 -9.65 10.37
C ALA A 195 -25.86 -8.19 10.22
N ALA A 196 -26.46 -7.79 9.08
CA ALA A 196 -26.74 -6.39 8.78
C ALA A 196 -27.57 -5.67 9.86
N GLN A 197 -28.58 -6.34 10.42
CA GLN A 197 -29.40 -5.78 11.52
C GLN A 197 -28.57 -5.55 12.79
N ARG A 198 -27.67 -6.49 13.12
CA ARG A 198 -26.78 -6.40 14.28
C ARG A 198 -25.79 -5.23 14.13
N TYR A 199 -25.19 -5.06 12.95
CA TYR A 199 -24.31 -3.92 12.67
C TYR A 199 -25.08 -2.58 12.67
N ALA A 200 -26.28 -2.54 12.11
CA ALA A 200 -27.14 -1.37 12.15
C ALA A 200 -27.50 -0.96 13.59
N ALA A 201 -27.80 -1.91 14.47
CA ALA A 201 -28.05 -1.66 15.89
C ALA A 201 -26.81 -1.09 16.62
N ALA A 202 -25.61 -1.42 16.15
CA ALA A 202 -24.35 -0.84 16.63
C ALA A 202 -23.99 0.50 15.97
N GLY A 203 -24.85 1.05 15.11
CA GLY A 203 -24.64 2.33 14.43
C GLY A 203 -23.85 2.24 13.13
N PHE A 204 -23.74 1.04 12.52
CA PHE A 204 -23.08 0.84 11.23
C PHE A 204 -24.09 0.42 10.17
N ASN A 205 -24.50 1.36 9.33
CA ASN A 205 -25.41 1.13 8.21
C ASN A 205 -24.73 1.20 6.84
N ARG A 206 -23.42 1.48 6.77
CA ARG A 206 -22.62 1.48 5.55
C ARG A 206 -21.84 0.17 5.41
N ALA A 207 -22.31 -0.71 4.52
CA ALA A 207 -21.67 -1.99 4.24
C ALA A 207 -20.76 -1.87 3.02
N LYS A 208 -19.45 -2.10 3.18
CA LYS A 208 -18.55 -2.25 2.02
C LYS A 208 -18.70 -3.66 1.43
N VAL A 209 -18.96 -3.73 0.13
CA VAL A 209 -18.96 -4.96 -0.67
C VAL A 209 -17.91 -4.84 -1.76
N GLY A 210 -17.15 -5.90 -1.95
CA GLY A 210 -16.09 -5.99 -2.93
C GLY A 210 -15.83 -7.42 -3.36
N PHE A 211 -14.92 -7.56 -4.31
CA PHE A 211 -14.39 -8.83 -4.78
C PHE A 211 -12.95 -8.61 -5.26
N TYR A 212 -12.22 -9.70 -5.41
CA TYR A 212 -10.83 -9.70 -5.82
C TYR A 212 -10.72 -10.09 -7.30
N ILE A 213 -10.02 -9.29 -8.11
CA ILE A 213 -9.95 -9.51 -9.57
C ILE A 213 -8.65 -10.13 -10.04
N TRP A 214 -7.62 -10.26 -9.20
CA TRP A 214 -6.28 -10.72 -9.60
C TRP A 214 -6.27 -12.23 -9.91
N ASN A 215 -7.01 -12.61 -10.95
CA ASN A 215 -7.24 -13.95 -11.44
C ASN A 215 -6.73 -14.04 -12.88
N LEU A 216 -5.61 -14.73 -13.06
CA LEU A 216 -4.99 -15.01 -14.34
C LEU A 216 -5.18 -16.50 -14.67
N LYS A 217 -5.33 -16.84 -15.95
CA LYS A 217 -5.43 -18.24 -16.36
C LYS A 217 -4.10 -18.96 -16.12
N ASN A 218 -4.18 -20.25 -15.74
CA ASN A 218 -3.04 -21.15 -15.57
C ASN A 218 -2.00 -20.72 -14.52
N ARG A 219 -2.40 -20.03 -13.44
CA ARG A 219 -1.49 -19.78 -12.31
C ARG A 219 -1.18 -21.11 -11.58
N PRO A 220 0.03 -21.70 -11.68
CA PRO A 220 0.39 -22.81 -10.81
C PRO A 220 0.43 -22.30 -9.38
N GLU A 221 -0.02 -23.09 -8.42
CA GLU A 221 0.24 -22.81 -7.01
C GLU A 221 1.77 -22.69 -6.82
N ASN A 222 2.25 -21.46 -6.58
CA ASN A 222 3.64 -21.08 -6.31
C ASN A 222 4.58 -20.77 -7.51
N SER A 223 4.10 -20.18 -8.63
CA SER A 223 4.98 -19.71 -9.72
C SER A 223 4.68 -18.30 -10.22
N THR A 224 5.73 -17.48 -10.38
CA THR A 224 5.72 -16.15 -11.03
C THR A 224 5.67 -16.22 -12.57
N ALA A 225 5.94 -17.39 -13.17
CA ALA A 225 6.03 -17.56 -14.62
C ALA A 225 4.66 -17.56 -15.35
N SER A 226 3.55 -17.42 -14.61
CA SER A 226 2.17 -17.47 -15.11
C SER A 226 1.42 -16.13 -15.04
N GLU A 227 2.11 -15.06 -14.64
CA GLU A 227 1.48 -13.77 -14.35
C GLU A 227 1.40 -12.86 -15.59
N CYS A 228 1.00 -13.41 -16.75
CA CYS A 228 0.82 -12.60 -17.95
C CYS A 228 -0.52 -11.86 -17.90
N TYR A 229 -0.47 -10.54 -17.74
CA TYR A 229 -1.66 -9.67 -17.67
C TYR A 229 -2.50 -9.62 -18.96
N LEU A 230 -1.97 -10.09 -20.09
CA LEU A 230 -2.75 -10.27 -21.32
C LEU A 230 -3.61 -11.54 -21.32
N ASN A 231 -3.54 -12.37 -20.28
CA ASN A 231 -4.34 -13.60 -20.16
C ASN A 231 -5.22 -13.64 -18.88
N PRO A 232 -6.10 -12.64 -18.68
CA PRO A 232 -7.03 -12.66 -17.56
C PRO A 232 -7.97 -13.86 -17.61
N ASP A 233 -8.30 -14.41 -16.45
CA ASP A 233 -9.42 -15.35 -16.29
C ASP A 233 -10.75 -14.59 -16.25
N ARG A 234 -11.17 -14.09 -17.43
CA ARG A 234 -12.36 -13.23 -17.59
C ARG A 234 -13.62 -13.86 -17.01
N GLU A 235 -13.85 -15.14 -17.29
CA GLU A 235 -15.02 -15.88 -16.79
C GLU A 235 -15.05 -15.89 -15.26
N LYS A 236 -13.90 -16.13 -14.61
CA LYS A 236 -13.81 -16.07 -13.15
C LYS A 236 -14.03 -14.65 -12.63
N ILE A 237 -13.41 -13.64 -13.24
CA ILE A 237 -13.57 -12.23 -12.84
C ILE A 237 -15.04 -11.80 -12.93
N GLU A 238 -15.72 -12.09 -14.03
CA GLU A 238 -17.13 -11.78 -14.25
C GLU A 238 -18.03 -12.52 -13.26
N ARG A 239 -17.73 -13.80 -12.97
CA ARG A 239 -18.46 -14.56 -11.96
C ARG A 239 -18.30 -13.97 -10.56
N GLU A 240 -17.08 -13.61 -10.14
CA GLU A 240 -16.85 -12.99 -8.82
C GLU A 240 -17.55 -11.63 -8.72
N ALA A 241 -17.55 -10.83 -9.80
CA ALA A 241 -18.30 -9.57 -9.86
C ALA A 241 -19.81 -9.81 -9.69
N ALA A 242 -20.37 -10.78 -10.41
CA ALA A 242 -21.79 -11.13 -10.32
C ALA A 242 -22.17 -11.62 -8.90
N LEU A 243 -21.33 -12.47 -8.28
CA LEU A 243 -21.52 -12.92 -6.90
C LEU A 243 -21.46 -11.76 -5.90
N ALA A 244 -20.56 -10.79 -6.10
CA ALA A 244 -20.47 -9.60 -5.26
C ALA A 244 -21.70 -8.71 -5.42
N GLU A 245 -22.22 -8.52 -6.64
CA GLU A 245 -23.45 -7.76 -6.86
C GLU A 245 -24.67 -8.50 -6.28
N GLN A 246 -24.73 -9.83 -6.37
CA GLN A 246 -25.76 -10.62 -5.72
C GLN A 246 -25.75 -10.40 -4.20
N LYS A 247 -24.57 -10.42 -3.57
CA LYS A 247 -24.41 -10.08 -2.14
C LYS A 247 -24.84 -8.65 -1.85
N ALA A 248 -24.47 -7.69 -2.71
CA ALA A 248 -24.87 -6.29 -2.57
C ALA A 248 -26.40 -6.11 -2.59
N ARG A 249 -27.12 -6.88 -3.40
CA ARG A 249 -28.60 -6.86 -3.48
C ARG A 249 -29.30 -7.57 -2.32
N ALA A 250 -28.60 -8.45 -1.62
CA ALA A 250 -29.14 -9.22 -0.50
C ALA A 250 -29.17 -8.43 0.83
N TYR A 251 -28.61 -7.22 0.89
CA TYR A 251 -28.71 -6.38 2.07
C TYR A 251 -30.15 -5.89 2.29
N PRO A 252 -30.61 -5.80 3.55
CA PRO A 252 -31.95 -5.31 3.85
C PRO A 252 -32.09 -3.81 3.52
N PRO A 253 -33.33 -3.33 3.27
CA PRO A 253 -33.60 -1.90 3.13
C PRO A 253 -33.06 -1.09 4.31
N GLY A 254 -32.47 0.07 4.03
CA GLY A 254 -31.85 0.94 5.05
C GLY A 254 -30.34 0.74 5.24
N THR A 255 -29.75 -0.31 4.63
CA THR A 255 -28.29 -0.42 4.50
C THR A 255 -27.79 0.37 3.28
N GLU A 256 -26.85 1.28 3.49
CA GLU A 256 -26.08 1.92 2.42
C GLU A 256 -25.00 0.94 1.95
N VAL A 257 -25.13 0.43 0.73
CA VAL A 257 -24.19 -0.55 0.16
C VAL A 257 -23.12 0.15 -0.67
N VAL A 258 -21.89 0.11 -0.17
CA VAL A 258 -20.70 0.70 -0.80
C VAL A 258 -20.03 -0.34 -1.69
N ARG A 259 -20.26 -0.22 -3.00
CA ARG A 259 -19.66 -1.06 -4.04
C ARG A 259 -18.25 -0.58 -4.37
N LEU A 260 -17.26 -1.21 -3.75
CA LEU A 260 -15.85 -0.87 -3.94
C LEU A 260 -15.02 -2.15 -4.00
N ALA A 261 -14.61 -2.54 -5.21
CA ALA A 261 -13.78 -3.71 -5.45
C ALA A 261 -12.30 -3.37 -5.28
N GLY A 262 -11.63 -4.04 -4.33
CA GLY A 262 -10.18 -3.94 -4.13
C GLY A 262 -9.49 -5.03 -4.93
N PHE A 263 -8.70 -4.63 -5.92
CA PHE A 263 -8.27 -5.51 -6.99
C PHE A 263 -7.05 -6.38 -6.67
N ALA A 264 -6.09 -5.86 -5.92
CA ALA A 264 -4.89 -6.52 -5.43
C ALA A 264 -4.39 -5.81 -4.16
N ASP A 265 -3.53 -6.49 -3.42
CA ASP A 265 -2.75 -5.97 -2.29
C ASP A 265 -1.32 -5.63 -2.77
N GLU A 266 -0.98 -4.34 -2.87
CA GLU A 266 0.35 -3.84 -3.28
C GLU A 266 0.96 -4.55 -4.51
N PRO A 267 0.26 -4.63 -5.67
CA PRO A 267 0.79 -5.36 -6.81
C PRO A 267 2.11 -4.76 -7.31
N GLY A 268 2.93 -5.62 -7.89
CA GLY A 268 4.12 -5.23 -8.64
C GLY A 268 4.27 -6.12 -9.86
N PHE A 269 4.86 -5.57 -10.92
CA PHE A 269 5.12 -6.30 -12.15
C PHE A 269 6.47 -5.94 -12.72
N ASP A 270 7.38 -6.91 -12.73
CA ASP A 270 8.63 -6.81 -13.48
C ASP A 270 8.35 -7.05 -14.97
N TYR A 271 7.83 -6.01 -15.62
CA TYR A 271 7.50 -6.08 -17.03
C TYR A 271 8.76 -6.20 -17.91
N LEU A 272 9.92 -5.69 -17.45
CA LEU A 272 11.16 -5.76 -18.21
C LEU A 272 11.71 -7.19 -18.29
N ALA A 273 11.50 -8.01 -17.25
CA ALA A 273 11.79 -9.44 -17.34
C ALA A 273 10.68 -10.21 -18.07
N HIS A 274 9.41 -9.94 -17.76
CA HIS A 274 8.30 -10.75 -18.25
C HIS A 274 8.00 -10.55 -19.74
N VAL A 275 7.86 -9.29 -20.19
CA VAL A 275 7.37 -8.96 -21.53
C VAL A 275 8.29 -9.50 -22.64
N PRO A 276 9.62 -9.37 -22.55
CA PRO A 276 10.54 -10.00 -23.51
C PRO A 276 10.48 -11.53 -23.51
N ALA A 277 10.15 -12.17 -22.39
CA ALA A 277 10.14 -13.63 -22.27
C ALA A 277 8.80 -14.29 -22.62
N CYS A 278 7.69 -13.53 -22.62
CA CYS A 278 6.35 -14.08 -22.76
C CYS A 278 5.87 -14.14 -24.24
N PRO A 279 5.52 -15.33 -24.77
CA PRO A 279 5.05 -15.47 -26.16
C PRO A 279 3.80 -14.66 -26.49
N LEU A 280 2.85 -14.55 -25.54
CA LEU A 280 1.64 -13.74 -25.73
C LEU A 280 1.97 -12.26 -25.86
N CYS A 281 2.87 -11.76 -25.01
CA CYS A 281 3.35 -10.39 -25.07
C CYS A 281 4.11 -10.12 -26.37
N GLN A 282 5.02 -11.01 -26.77
CA GLN A 282 5.76 -10.90 -28.03
C GLN A 282 4.83 -10.86 -29.24
N GLN A 283 3.75 -11.64 -29.25
CA GLN A 283 2.76 -11.65 -30.33
C GLN A 283 1.92 -10.36 -30.37
N ALA A 284 1.57 -9.81 -29.21
CA ALA A 284 0.73 -8.62 -29.12
C ALA A 284 1.50 -7.29 -29.33
N PHE A 285 2.82 -7.29 -29.11
CA PHE A 285 3.64 -6.09 -29.14
C PHE A 285 3.59 -5.32 -30.48
N PRO A 286 3.68 -5.95 -31.67
CA PRO A 286 3.57 -5.22 -32.93
C PRO A 286 2.24 -4.48 -33.11
N ALA A 287 1.13 -5.06 -32.62
CA ALA A 287 -0.17 -4.40 -32.68
C ALA A 287 -0.20 -3.15 -31.78
N TYR A 288 0.43 -3.22 -30.62
CA TYR A 288 0.59 -2.07 -29.73
C TYR A 288 1.44 -0.96 -30.36
N LEU A 289 2.56 -1.31 -31.01
CA LEU A 289 3.39 -0.34 -31.76
C LEU A 289 2.59 0.35 -32.86
N LYS A 290 1.80 -0.40 -33.64
CA LYS A 290 0.91 0.14 -34.69
C LYS A 290 -0.12 1.10 -34.12
N ALA A 291 -0.75 0.74 -32.99
CA ALA A 291 -1.75 1.58 -32.32
C ALA A 291 -1.17 2.90 -31.79
N ASN A 292 0.13 2.92 -31.47
CA ASN A 292 0.85 4.12 -31.03
C ASN A 292 1.61 4.83 -32.16
N HIS A 293 1.33 4.47 -33.42
CA HIS A 293 1.94 5.09 -34.61
C HIS A 293 3.48 5.02 -34.63
N VAL A 294 4.07 3.95 -34.09
CA VAL A 294 5.52 3.73 -34.11
C VAL A 294 5.94 3.14 -35.45
N HIS A 295 6.94 3.76 -36.09
CA HIS A 295 7.42 3.34 -37.40
C HIS A 295 8.56 2.32 -37.29
N PHE A 296 8.55 1.29 -38.14
CA PHE A 296 9.58 0.23 -38.17
C PHE A 296 11.02 0.77 -38.33
N GLU A 297 11.18 1.84 -39.11
CA GLU A 297 12.50 2.41 -39.46
C GLU A 297 13.36 2.76 -38.24
N VAL A 298 12.74 3.16 -37.12
CA VAL A 298 13.49 3.54 -35.90
C VAL A 298 14.17 2.32 -35.26
N PHE A 299 13.51 1.16 -35.28
CA PHE A 299 14.05 -0.09 -34.74
C PHE A 299 15.16 -0.65 -35.62
N ARG A 300 15.01 -0.54 -36.95
CA ARG A 300 16.07 -0.96 -37.88
C ARG A 300 17.33 -0.11 -37.69
N ALA A 301 17.15 1.22 -37.68
CA ALA A 301 18.26 2.16 -37.55
C ALA A 301 19.04 1.98 -36.24
N GLU A 302 18.37 1.75 -35.11
CA GLU A 302 19.08 1.59 -33.83
C GLU A 302 19.83 0.24 -33.73
N VAL A 303 19.28 -0.84 -34.28
CA VAL A 303 19.96 -2.14 -34.32
C VAL A 303 21.19 -2.09 -35.24
N GLU A 304 21.06 -1.45 -36.41
CA GLU A 304 22.19 -1.21 -37.32
C GLU A 304 23.28 -0.36 -36.66
N LYS A 305 22.88 0.69 -35.94
CA LYS A 305 23.81 1.55 -35.19
C LYS A 305 24.54 0.77 -34.09
N LEU A 306 23.83 0.03 -33.24
CA LEU A 306 24.45 -0.75 -32.16
C LEU A 306 25.42 -1.79 -32.70
N ALA A 307 25.09 -2.43 -33.83
CA ALA A 307 25.98 -3.37 -34.49
C ALA A 307 27.27 -2.69 -34.96
N MET A 308 27.16 -1.48 -35.53
CA MET A 308 28.31 -0.67 -35.95
C MET A 308 29.18 -0.25 -34.76
N ASP A 309 28.56 0.27 -33.69
CA ASP A 309 29.25 0.75 -32.50
C ASP A 309 30.06 -0.37 -31.83
N ARG A 310 29.49 -1.58 -31.70
CA ARG A 310 30.22 -2.75 -31.17
C ARG A 310 31.41 -3.17 -32.01
N VAL A 311 31.28 -3.12 -33.34
CA VAL A 311 32.40 -3.40 -34.25
C VAL A 311 33.51 -2.37 -34.07
N LEU A 312 33.17 -1.10 -33.89
CA LEU A 312 34.13 -0.02 -33.62
C LEU A 312 34.82 -0.19 -32.26
N GLU A 313 34.14 -0.75 -31.26
CA GLU A 313 34.67 -1.06 -29.93
C GLU A 313 35.49 -2.37 -29.87
N GLY A 314 35.62 -3.08 -31.01
CA GLY A 314 36.36 -4.34 -31.09
C GLY A 314 35.61 -5.55 -30.53
N GLU A 315 34.31 -5.40 -30.28
CA GLU A 315 33.43 -6.50 -29.89
C GLU A 315 32.94 -7.27 -31.12
N ALA A 316 32.54 -8.53 -30.91
CA ALA A 316 31.86 -9.29 -31.95
C ALA A 316 30.52 -8.59 -32.29
N PRO A 317 30.15 -8.49 -33.58
CA PRO A 317 28.87 -7.89 -33.96
C PRO A 317 27.73 -8.65 -33.28
N ALA A 318 27.04 -8.00 -32.36
CA ALA A 318 25.86 -8.57 -31.73
C ALA A 318 24.66 -8.28 -32.63
N VAL A 319 24.31 -9.21 -33.53
CA VAL A 319 22.94 -9.19 -34.04
C VAL A 319 22.44 -10.61 -34.35
N ALA A 320 21.37 -10.96 -33.64
CA ALA A 320 20.26 -11.68 -34.26
C ALA A 320 19.77 -10.86 -35.47
N GLU A 321 19.39 -11.48 -36.58
CA GLU A 321 18.96 -10.75 -37.79
C GLU A 321 18.00 -9.59 -37.47
N ALA A 322 18.25 -8.40 -38.05
CA ALA A 322 17.37 -7.25 -37.88
C ALA A 322 15.93 -7.64 -38.26
N PRO A 323 14.91 -7.25 -37.46
CA PRO A 323 13.54 -7.62 -37.75
C PRO A 323 13.14 -7.14 -39.15
N GLN A 324 12.46 -7.98 -39.93
CA GLN A 324 11.97 -7.60 -41.27
C GLN A 324 10.55 -7.06 -41.19
N GLY A 325 10.44 -5.76 -40.87
CA GLY A 325 9.17 -5.06 -40.71
C GLY A 325 8.61 -5.10 -39.29
N LEU A 326 7.57 -4.29 -39.05
CA LEU A 326 7.06 -4.03 -37.70
C LEU A 326 6.49 -5.29 -37.03
N ASP A 327 5.91 -6.21 -37.79
CA ASP A 327 5.36 -7.49 -37.27
C ASP A 327 6.44 -8.46 -36.75
N ALA A 328 7.69 -8.26 -37.17
CA ALA A 328 8.84 -9.02 -36.70
C ALA A 328 9.51 -8.39 -35.46
N VAL A 329 9.17 -7.15 -35.10
CA VAL A 329 9.74 -6.49 -33.91
C VAL A 329 9.30 -7.22 -32.64
N ARG A 330 10.23 -7.37 -31.70
CA ARG A 330 10.00 -8.06 -30.42
C ARG A 330 10.39 -7.13 -29.26
N PRO A 331 9.73 -7.22 -28.10
CA PRO A 331 10.09 -6.42 -26.94
C PRO A 331 11.50 -6.77 -26.42
N HIS A 332 12.21 -5.76 -25.92
CA HIS A 332 13.58 -5.88 -25.42
C HIS A 332 13.82 -4.91 -24.24
N ALA A 333 14.63 -5.33 -23.26
CA ALA A 333 14.92 -4.56 -22.03
C ALA A 333 16.31 -3.89 -22.02
N ASP A 334 17.11 -4.06 -23.08
CA ASP A 334 18.44 -3.43 -23.21
C ASP A 334 18.33 -1.93 -23.50
N THR A 335 18.88 -1.13 -22.59
CA THR A 335 18.92 0.34 -22.68
C THR A 335 19.79 0.85 -23.83
N ASN A 336 20.64 0.02 -24.43
CA ASN A 336 21.39 0.36 -25.65
C ASN A 336 20.53 0.31 -26.92
N LEU A 337 19.30 -0.21 -26.82
CA LEU A 337 18.28 -0.17 -27.87
C LEU A 337 17.12 0.73 -27.41
N PRO A 338 17.29 2.07 -27.43
CA PRO A 338 16.39 3.00 -26.74
C PRO A 338 14.93 2.94 -27.20
N HIS A 339 14.65 2.73 -28.49
CA HIS A 339 13.27 2.60 -28.96
C HIS A 339 12.68 1.26 -28.50
N HIS A 340 13.41 0.14 -28.62
CA HIS A 340 12.95 -1.14 -28.07
C HIS A 340 12.69 -1.03 -26.56
N PHE A 341 13.61 -0.48 -25.78
CA PHE A 341 13.49 -0.34 -24.32
C PHE A 341 12.28 0.51 -23.93
N TYR A 342 12.17 1.71 -24.50
CA TYR A 342 11.09 2.63 -24.17
C TYR A 342 9.71 2.03 -24.50
N TRP A 343 9.54 1.51 -25.72
CA TRP A 343 8.26 0.95 -26.15
C TRP A 343 7.93 -0.38 -25.45
N THR A 344 8.92 -1.20 -25.10
CA THR A 344 8.72 -2.38 -24.25
C THR A 344 8.19 -1.97 -22.88
N SER A 345 8.75 -0.90 -22.31
CA SER A 345 8.32 -0.39 -21.00
C SER A 345 6.91 0.15 -21.03
N ARG A 346 6.59 0.99 -22.02
CA ARG A 346 5.22 1.50 -22.24
C ARG A 346 4.22 0.36 -22.47
N PHE A 347 4.59 -0.66 -23.24
CA PHE A 347 3.73 -1.82 -23.44
C PHE A 347 3.51 -2.61 -22.15
N GLY A 348 4.57 -2.84 -21.36
CA GLY A 348 4.48 -3.50 -20.06
C GLY A 348 3.49 -2.83 -19.12
N ILE A 349 3.63 -1.52 -18.93
CA ILE A 349 2.70 -0.68 -18.14
C ILE A 349 1.27 -0.78 -18.70
N HIS A 350 1.14 -0.71 -20.02
CA HIS A 350 -0.15 -0.81 -20.70
C HIS A 350 -0.85 -2.16 -20.46
N THR A 351 -0.10 -3.28 -20.43
CA THR A 351 -0.70 -4.60 -20.17
C THR A 351 -1.33 -4.68 -18.78
N VAL A 352 -0.71 -4.07 -17.77
CA VAL A 352 -1.27 -3.99 -16.40
C VAL A 352 -2.54 -3.13 -16.41
N THR A 353 -2.50 -1.99 -17.09
CA THR A 353 -3.66 -1.08 -17.24
C THR A 353 -4.87 -1.79 -17.87
N GLU A 354 -4.66 -2.57 -18.94
CA GLU A 354 -5.76 -3.30 -19.60
C GLU A 354 -6.27 -4.50 -18.81
N PHE A 355 -5.41 -5.11 -17.98
CA PHE A 355 -5.86 -6.09 -17.00
C PHE A 355 -6.77 -5.47 -15.93
N ILE A 356 -6.36 -4.32 -15.36
CA ILE A 356 -7.18 -3.57 -14.41
C ILE A 356 -8.51 -3.16 -15.06
N ARG A 357 -8.49 -2.67 -16.32
CA ARG A 357 -9.69 -2.33 -17.08
C ARG A 357 -10.66 -3.50 -17.20
N THR A 358 -10.15 -4.71 -17.42
CA THR A 358 -10.98 -5.92 -17.52
C THR A 358 -11.80 -6.14 -16.25
N GLY A 359 -11.20 -5.96 -15.07
CA GLY A 359 -11.94 -6.05 -13.80
C GLY A 359 -12.95 -4.91 -13.62
N THR A 360 -12.62 -3.69 -14.05
CA THR A 360 -13.53 -2.55 -13.97
C THR A 360 -14.75 -2.71 -14.85
N GLN A 361 -14.55 -3.16 -16.10
CA GLN A 361 -15.65 -3.47 -17.01
C GLN A 361 -16.54 -4.59 -16.47
N ALA A 362 -15.95 -5.63 -15.86
CA ALA A 362 -16.72 -6.69 -15.22
C ALA A 362 -17.58 -6.15 -14.06
N ALA A 363 -17.04 -5.26 -13.22
CA ALA A 363 -17.77 -4.66 -12.11
C ALA A 363 -18.90 -3.74 -12.61
N GLU A 364 -18.60 -2.81 -13.51
CA GLU A 364 -19.57 -1.85 -14.08
C GLU A 364 -20.67 -2.56 -14.89
N GLY A 365 -20.33 -3.67 -15.54
CA GLY A 365 -21.29 -4.54 -16.23
C GLY A 365 -22.34 -5.16 -15.30
N GLN A 366 -22.05 -5.30 -14.00
CA GLN A 366 -23.02 -5.74 -12.99
C GLN A 366 -23.86 -4.58 -12.45
N HIS A 367 -23.23 -3.43 -12.19
CA HIS A 367 -23.90 -2.22 -11.69
C HIS A 367 -23.04 -0.95 -11.89
N PRO A 368 -23.59 0.16 -12.41
CA PRO A 368 -22.80 1.37 -12.72
C PRO A 368 -22.22 2.11 -11.49
N ALA A 369 -22.75 1.83 -10.29
CA ALA A 369 -22.21 2.39 -9.05
C ALA A 369 -20.96 1.66 -8.51
N TRP A 370 -20.52 0.58 -9.16
CA TRP A 370 -19.26 -0.07 -8.81
C TRP A 370 -18.10 0.90 -9.00
N ARG A 371 -17.24 0.96 -7.98
CA ARG A 371 -15.94 1.60 -8.07
C ARG A 371 -14.85 0.56 -7.86
N THR A 372 -13.70 0.83 -8.43
CA THR A 372 -12.58 -0.11 -8.44
C THR A 372 -11.32 0.58 -7.96
N THR A 373 -10.53 -0.13 -7.15
CA THR A 373 -9.36 0.42 -6.48
C THR A 373 -8.26 -0.63 -6.36
N LEU A 374 -7.05 -0.14 -6.19
CA LEU A 374 -5.85 -0.87 -5.76
C LEU A 374 -5.30 -0.10 -4.56
N ASN A 375 -4.82 -0.79 -3.54
CA ASN A 375 -3.93 -0.15 -2.57
C ASN A 375 -2.53 -0.08 -3.19
N PHE A 376 -2.26 1.02 -3.90
CA PHE A 376 -0.92 1.21 -4.45
C PHE A 376 0.12 1.23 -3.33
N ALA A 377 1.21 0.51 -3.51
CA ALA A 377 2.37 0.57 -2.62
C ALA A 377 3.01 1.98 -2.61
N ASN A 378 4.29 2.07 -2.24
CA ASN A 378 5.02 3.33 -2.22
C ASN A 378 5.88 3.52 -3.47
N GLN A 379 5.30 3.30 -4.65
CA GLN A 379 6.01 3.40 -5.94
C GLN A 379 6.71 4.76 -6.10
N LEU A 380 6.13 5.83 -5.54
CA LEU A 380 6.66 7.18 -5.59
C LEU A 380 7.94 7.41 -4.77
N ARG A 381 8.39 6.44 -3.94
CA ARG A 381 9.73 6.44 -3.34
C ARG A 381 10.82 5.94 -4.30
N SER A 382 10.41 5.32 -5.40
CA SER A 382 11.26 4.80 -6.46
C SER A 382 10.76 5.39 -7.79
N THR A 383 10.26 4.56 -8.69
CA THR A 383 9.60 4.96 -9.94
C THR A 383 8.14 4.53 -9.92
N LEU A 384 7.25 5.43 -10.33
CA LEU A 384 5.84 5.10 -10.56
C LEU A 384 5.74 3.99 -11.62
N ALA A 385 6.47 4.17 -12.72
CA ALA A 385 6.52 3.26 -13.86
C ALA A 385 7.12 1.89 -13.53
N GLY A 386 8.13 1.77 -12.65
CA GLY A 386 8.93 0.54 -12.50
C GLY A 386 8.19 -0.65 -11.91
N SER A 387 7.02 -0.43 -11.31
CA SER A 387 6.13 -1.52 -10.88
C SER A 387 5.07 -1.92 -11.92
N GLY A 388 5.09 -1.29 -13.11
CA GLY A 388 4.06 -1.40 -14.14
C GLY A 388 2.78 -0.61 -13.84
N LEU A 389 2.75 0.17 -12.75
CA LEU A 389 1.55 0.85 -12.23
C LEU A 389 1.63 2.37 -12.44
N ASP A 390 1.65 2.81 -13.69
CA ASP A 390 1.51 4.24 -13.98
C ASP A 390 0.09 4.72 -13.62
N TRP A 391 -0.01 5.45 -12.51
CA TRP A 391 -1.28 5.98 -12.02
C TRP A 391 -1.94 6.90 -13.06
N PHE A 392 -1.16 7.68 -13.81
CA PHE A 392 -1.70 8.61 -14.79
C PHE A 392 -2.34 7.84 -15.95
N GLU A 393 -1.69 6.82 -16.49
CA GLU A 393 -2.30 5.97 -17.52
C GLU A 393 -3.55 5.24 -17.00
N ILE A 394 -3.47 4.64 -15.81
CA ILE A 394 -4.58 3.89 -15.21
C ILE A 394 -5.84 4.76 -15.05
N PHE A 395 -5.71 5.93 -14.41
CA PHE A 395 -6.88 6.79 -14.14
C PHE A 395 -7.32 7.57 -15.38
N ARG A 396 -6.39 8.11 -16.18
CA ARG A 396 -6.73 8.90 -17.38
C ARG A 396 -7.47 8.05 -18.41
N THR A 397 -7.17 6.75 -18.51
CA THR A 397 -7.89 5.85 -19.43
C THR A 397 -9.18 5.29 -18.82
N GLY A 398 -9.46 5.54 -17.54
CA GLY A 398 -10.60 4.96 -16.82
C GLY A 398 -10.48 3.46 -16.59
N ALA A 399 -9.26 2.91 -16.60
CA ALA A 399 -9.05 1.52 -16.23
C ALA A 399 -9.45 1.29 -14.76
N MET A 400 -9.31 2.31 -13.91
CA MET A 400 -9.71 2.30 -12.50
C MET A 400 -10.46 3.59 -12.13
N THR A 401 -11.36 3.51 -11.15
CA THR A 401 -12.34 4.58 -10.85
C THR A 401 -12.33 5.09 -9.40
N PHE A 402 -11.38 4.64 -8.59
CA PHE A 402 -11.15 5.11 -7.23
C PHE A 402 -9.67 5.00 -6.87
N GLY A 403 -9.09 6.07 -6.31
CA GLY A 403 -7.67 6.11 -5.92
C GLY A 403 -7.43 5.74 -4.47
N GLU A 404 -6.55 4.78 -4.23
CA GLU A 404 -6.09 4.41 -2.90
C GLU A 404 -4.60 4.12 -2.93
N ASN A 405 -3.86 4.52 -1.89
CA ASN A 405 -2.46 4.12 -1.72
C ASN A 405 -2.16 3.85 -0.25
N GLU A 406 -1.18 2.98 -0.02
CA GLU A 406 -0.63 2.71 1.29
C GLU A 406 0.28 3.85 1.73
N ASP A 407 -0.03 4.44 2.87
CA ASP A 407 0.79 5.45 3.51
C ASP A 407 1.90 4.80 4.37
N TYR A 408 2.76 3.98 3.77
CA TYR A 408 4.01 3.57 4.45
C TYR A 408 5.11 4.62 4.35
N ILE A 409 4.87 5.74 3.67
CA ILE A 409 5.77 6.88 3.80
C ILE A 409 5.71 7.48 5.21
N ALA A 410 4.63 7.22 5.97
CA ALA A 410 4.54 7.44 7.40
C ALA A 410 5.67 6.83 8.25
N TRP A 411 6.45 5.88 7.73
CA TRP A 411 7.63 5.35 8.42
C TRP A 411 8.79 6.37 8.48
N VAL A 412 8.79 7.33 7.56
CA VAL A 412 9.56 8.56 7.70
C VAL A 412 8.84 9.37 8.77
N LYS A 413 9.51 9.63 9.91
CA LYS A 413 8.95 10.41 11.05
C LYS A 413 8.77 11.89 10.69
N ASN A 414 7.92 12.15 9.70
CA ASN A 414 7.50 13.45 9.21
C ASN A 414 6.11 13.28 8.57
N PHE A 415 5.18 14.15 8.94
CA PHE A 415 3.81 14.14 8.43
C PHE A 415 3.67 14.72 7.02
N GLN A 416 4.57 15.61 6.60
CA GLN A 416 4.51 16.34 5.32
C GLN A 416 4.63 15.43 4.08
N PRO A 417 5.48 14.39 4.07
CA PRO A 417 5.55 13.36 3.02
C PRO A 417 4.21 12.77 2.58
N ARG A 418 3.25 12.63 3.50
CA ARG A 418 1.97 11.99 3.21
C ARG A 418 1.10 12.82 2.27
N GLY A 419 1.26 14.15 2.34
CA GLY A 419 0.61 15.07 1.42
C GLY A 419 1.11 14.90 -0.01
N TYR A 420 2.40 14.53 -0.21
CA TYR A 420 2.95 14.32 -1.55
C TYR A 420 2.23 13.18 -2.30
N LEU A 421 2.02 12.04 -1.64
CA LEU A 421 1.30 10.91 -2.23
C LEU A 421 -0.11 11.31 -2.69
N MET A 422 -0.83 12.09 -1.85
CA MET A 422 -2.15 12.61 -2.20
C MET A 422 -2.13 13.71 -3.26
N ALA A 423 -1.06 14.50 -3.36
CA ALA A 423 -0.90 15.50 -4.41
C ALA A 423 -0.74 14.81 -5.78
N VAL A 424 0.05 13.73 -5.85
CA VAL A 424 0.18 12.91 -7.06
C VAL A 424 -1.15 12.20 -7.38
N MET A 425 -1.80 11.61 -6.37
CA MET A 425 -3.11 10.97 -6.55
C MET A 425 -4.18 11.95 -7.03
N ARG A 426 -4.19 13.19 -6.51
CA ARG A 426 -5.05 14.28 -7.01
C ARG A 426 -4.79 14.52 -8.49
N ALA A 427 -3.53 14.66 -8.89
CA ALA A 427 -3.17 14.92 -10.28
C ALA A 427 -3.64 13.78 -11.21
N ALA A 428 -3.51 12.52 -10.78
CA ALA A 428 -3.93 11.37 -11.59
C ALA A 428 -5.45 11.18 -11.64
N CYS A 429 -6.16 11.33 -10.51
CA CYS A 429 -7.61 11.14 -10.42
C CYS A 429 -8.43 12.36 -10.89
N GLY A 430 -7.87 13.56 -10.74
CA GLY A 430 -8.53 14.85 -10.94
C GLY A 430 -9.17 15.03 -12.32
N PRO A 431 -8.48 14.73 -13.44
CA PRO A 431 -9.03 14.89 -14.79
C PRO A 431 -10.34 14.14 -15.04
N ARG A 432 -10.59 13.04 -14.31
CA ARG A 432 -11.82 12.25 -14.38
C ARG A 432 -12.75 12.45 -13.17
N GLY A 433 -12.35 13.28 -12.21
CA GLY A 433 -13.13 13.56 -11.00
C GLY A 433 -13.29 12.34 -10.07
N TYR A 434 -12.37 11.38 -10.13
CA TYR A 434 -12.43 10.21 -9.26
C TYR A 434 -12.10 10.59 -7.81
N ARG A 435 -12.77 9.94 -6.85
CA ARG A 435 -12.46 10.10 -5.43
C ARG A 435 -11.24 9.27 -5.06
N TYR A 436 -10.53 9.74 -4.05
CA TYR A 436 -9.34 9.07 -3.55
C TYR A 436 -9.13 9.28 -2.04
N GLY A 437 -8.26 8.46 -1.46
CA GLY A 437 -7.82 8.61 -0.08
C GLY A 437 -6.81 7.53 0.34
N PRO A 438 -6.15 7.68 1.49
CA PRO A 438 -5.10 6.76 1.91
C PRO A 438 -5.64 5.52 2.64
N LEU A 439 -4.87 4.44 2.53
CA LEU A 439 -4.74 3.46 3.60
C LEU A 439 -3.73 4.00 4.61
N ALA A 440 -4.24 4.60 5.68
CA ALA A 440 -3.48 5.35 6.68
C ALA A 440 -2.82 4.42 7.69
N ALA A 441 -1.51 4.23 7.59
CA ALA A 441 -0.76 3.31 8.43
C ALA A 441 -0.57 3.83 9.89
N TYR A 442 -0.64 2.96 10.91
CA TYR A 442 -0.28 3.26 12.31
C TYR A 442 1.15 2.91 12.75
N PRO A 443 1.83 1.85 12.27
CA PRO A 443 2.94 1.20 13.01
C PRO A 443 4.23 2.01 13.21
N SER A 444 4.34 3.23 12.67
CA SER A 444 5.50 4.12 12.83
C SER A 444 5.18 5.50 13.41
N ASN A 445 3.93 5.73 13.83
CA ASN A 445 3.42 7.07 14.07
C ASN A 445 3.26 7.39 15.55
N THR A 446 3.49 8.66 15.88
CA THR A 446 2.91 9.25 17.09
C THR A 446 1.47 9.69 16.80
N GLY A 447 0.68 9.98 17.83
CA GLY A 447 -0.65 10.55 17.60
C GLY A 447 -0.62 11.84 16.77
N TRP A 448 0.43 12.66 16.94
CA TRP A 448 0.65 13.87 16.14
C TRP A 448 0.90 13.56 14.66
N GLU A 449 1.75 12.58 14.36
CA GLU A 449 2.06 12.14 12.98
C GLU A 449 0.79 11.70 12.22
N LEU A 450 -0.08 10.94 12.87
CA LEU A 450 -1.35 10.54 12.28
C LEU A 450 -2.26 11.75 12.01
N VAL A 451 -2.42 12.64 12.98
CA VAL A 451 -3.32 13.79 12.87
C VAL A 451 -2.82 14.78 11.82
N ALA A 452 -1.58 15.24 11.94
CA ALA A 452 -0.98 16.19 11.01
C ALA A 452 -0.86 15.59 9.60
N GLY A 453 -0.57 14.30 9.52
CA GLY A 453 -0.52 13.53 8.29
C GLY A 453 -1.88 13.45 7.60
N GLY A 454 -2.91 13.07 8.36
CA GLY A 454 -4.29 13.00 7.88
C GLY A 454 -4.80 14.36 7.41
N PHE A 455 -4.54 15.44 8.14
CA PHE A 455 -4.91 16.79 7.68
C PHE A 455 -4.10 17.23 6.45
N SER A 456 -2.83 16.85 6.33
CA SER A 456 -2.06 17.07 5.11
C SER A 456 -2.71 16.37 3.92
N GLN A 457 -3.16 15.13 4.08
CA GLN A 457 -3.84 14.34 3.04
C GLN A 457 -5.23 14.91 2.69
N ILE A 458 -6.03 15.31 3.69
CA ILE A 458 -7.31 16.01 3.50
C ILE A 458 -7.11 17.34 2.76
N GLY A 459 -6.05 18.10 3.11
CA GLY A 459 -5.68 19.33 2.43
C GLY A 459 -5.32 19.12 0.95
N GLN A 460 -5.02 17.89 0.54
CA GLN A 460 -4.80 17.52 -0.86
C GLN A 460 -6.06 16.90 -1.52
N GLY A 461 -7.21 16.93 -0.85
CA GLY A 461 -8.51 16.55 -1.37
C GLY A 461 -8.95 15.11 -1.07
N ALA A 462 -8.23 14.38 -0.20
CA ALA A 462 -8.64 13.04 0.23
C ALA A 462 -10.00 13.11 0.94
N THR A 463 -10.95 12.23 0.56
CA THR A 463 -12.31 12.19 1.15
C THR A 463 -12.63 10.86 1.84
N PHE A 464 -11.65 9.95 1.86
CA PHE A 464 -11.74 8.59 2.35
C PHE A 464 -10.49 8.25 3.14
N PHE A 465 -10.63 7.49 4.23
CA PHE A 465 -9.52 7.01 5.04
C PHE A 465 -9.76 5.56 5.47
N SER A 466 -8.77 4.71 5.25
CA SER A 466 -8.75 3.31 5.69
C SER A 466 -7.62 3.11 6.71
N PHE A 467 -7.92 3.04 8.00
CA PHE A 467 -6.87 3.00 9.03
C PHE A 467 -6.23 1.60 9.17
N PHE A 468 -4.93 1.49 8.88
CA PHE A 468 -4.14 0.24 8.86
C PHE A 468 -3.02 0.16 9.94
N ASN A 469 -3.16 -0.65 10.98
CA ASN A 469 -4.46 -1.14 11.39
C ASN A 469 -4.71 -0.94 12.87
N TYR A 470 -5.93 -0.49 13.13
CA TYR A 470 -6.47 -0.36 14.47
C TYR A 470 -6.36 -1.71 15.18
N GLY A 471 -6.66 -2.79 14.44
CA GLY A 471 -6.58 -4.21 14.83
C GLY A 471 -6.28 -4.48 16.30
N PRO A 472 -7.23 -4.97 17.11
CA PRO A 472 -6.89 -5.58 18.39
C PRO A 472 -6.09 -6.86 18.18
N HIS A 473 -5.26 -7.22 19.17
CA HIS A 473 -4.30 -8.32 19.00
C HIS A 473 -4.96 -9.67 18.72
N TYR A 474 -6.24 -9.83 19.02
CA TYR A 474 -6.97 -11.07 18.80
C TYR A 474 -7.54 -11.21 17.39
N VAL A 475 -7.45 -10.16 16.56
CA VAL A 475 -7.82 -10.21 15.14
C VAL A 475 -6.58 -10.55 14.30
N PRO A 476 -6.69 -11.40 13.25
CA PRO A 476 -5.55 -11.76 12.41
C PRO A 476 -5.15 -10.60 11.47
N SER A 477 -4.46 -9.59 12.02
CA SER A 477 -3.82 -8.52 11.24
C SER A 477 -2.29 -8.49 11.43
N SER A 478 -1.61 -7.84 10.49
CA SER A 478 -0.22 -7.43 10.63
C SER A 478 -0.12 -6.15 11.45
N SER A 479 0.63 -6.15 12.55
CA SER A 479 0.88 -4.94 13.37
C SER A 479 -0.37 -4.31 14.03
N PRO A 480 -1.08 -5.05 14.92
CA PRO A 480 -2.25 -4.55 15.66
C PRO A 480 -1.91 -3.39 16.62
N CYS A 481 -2.58 -2.23 16.50
CA CYS A 481 -2.22 -1.02 17.26
C CYS A 481 -3.24 -0.52 18.32
N SER A 482 -4.44 -1.09 18.45
CA SER A 482 -5.50 -0.55 19.34
C SER A 482 -5.15 -0.50 20.83
N HIS A 483 -4.17 -1.29 21.25
CA HIS A 483 -3.65 -1.25 22.61
C HIS A 483 -2.88 0.04 22.94
N LEU A 484 -2.42 0.78 21.92
CA LEU A 484 -1.67 2.02 22.09
C LEU A 484 -2.64 3.17 22.41
N PRO A 485 -2.46 3.89 23.54
CA PRO A 485 -3.39 4.96 23.93
C PRO A 485 -3.57 6.04 22.85
N TRP A 486 -2.46 6.45 22.20
CA TRP A 486 -2.48 7.50 21.20
C TRP A 486 -3.31 7.16 19.96
N VAL A 487 -3.55 5.87 19.65
CA VAL A 487 -4.37 5.48 18.48
C VAL A 487 -5.80 5.94 18.66
N HIS A 488 -6.36 5.79 19.85
CA HIS A 488 -7.73 6.24 20.15
C HIS A 488 -7.83 7.77 20.08
N ASP A 489 -6.90 8.45 20.75
CA ASP A 489 -6.86 9.91 20.79
C ASP A 489 -6.70 10.55 19.42
N ALA A 490 -5.71 10.09 18.66
CA ALA A 490 -5.40 10.64 17.35
C ALA A 490 -6.47 10.32 16.31
N THR A 491 -7.02 9.09 16.31
CA THR A 491 -8.10 8.72 15.39
C THR A 491 -9.34 9.56 15.65
N ARG A 492 -9.79 9.64 16.91
CA ARG A 492 -10.99 10.42 17.25
C ARG A 492 -10.79 11.91 16.96
N HIS A 493 -9.60 12.45 17.24
CA HIS A 493 -9.30 13.84 16.94
C HIS A 493 -9.36 14.12 15.43
N LEU A 494 -8.71 13.29 14.60
CA LEU A 494 -8.74 13.42 13.14
C LEU A 494 -10.17 13.32 12.58
N THR A 495 -10.93 12.29 12.98
CA THR A 495 -12.28 12.04 12.44
C THR A 495 -13.29 13.11 12.86
N TYR A 496 -13.33 13.50 14.15
CA TYR A 496 -14.32 14.48 14.64
C TYR A 496 -13.99 15.90 14.22
N THR A 497 -12.70 16.26 14.16
CA THR A 497 -12.31 17.59 13.68
C THR A 497 -12.66 17.74 12.20
N THR A 498 -12.46 16.68 11.41
CA THR A 498 -12.92 16.65 10.01
C THR A 498 -14.44 16.76 9.93
N GLY A 499 -15.17 16.00 10.75
CA GLY A 499 -16.63 16.07 10.82
C GLY A 499 -17.17 17.45 11.25
N ALA A 500 -16.41 18.24 12.01
CA ALA A 500 -16.78 19.61 12.37
C ALA A 500 -16.90 20.56 11.17
N VAL A 501 -16.16 20.28 10.10
CA VAL A 501 -16.04 21.15 8.93
C VAL A 501 -16.48 20.49 7.62
N GLU A 502 -16.96 19.24 7.67
CA GLU A 502 -17.24 18.43 6.48
C GLU A 502 -18.25 19.07 5.52
N ASP A 503 -19.25 19.80 6.03
CA ASP A 503 -20.29 20.45 5.21
C ASP A 503 -19.72 21.45 4.20
N ARG A 504 -18.53 22.00 4.49
CA ARG A 504 -17.80 22.89 3.59
C ARG A 504 -16.68 22.15 2.88
N LEU A 505 -16.02 21.23 3.58
CA LEU A 505 -14.77 20.61 3.11
C LEU A 505 -15.00 19.46 2.12
N PHE A 506 -16.07 18.68 2.27
CA PHE A 506 -16.28 17.46 1.47
C PHE A 506 -16.51 17.75 -0.02
N GLY A 507 -17.21 18.84 -0.33
CA GLY A 507 -17.43 19.33 -1.70
C GLY A 507 -16.41 20.35 -2.18
N ALA A 508 -15.44 20.72 -1.35
CA ALA A 508 -14.42 21.70 -1.70
C ALA A 508 -13.45 21.12 -2.74
N ARG A 509 -12.74 22.03 -3.42
CA ARG A 509 -11.61 21.69 -4.28
C ARG A 509 -10.34 22.27 -3.68
N VAL A 510 -9.24 21.55 -3.85
CA VAL A 510 -7.93 22.12 -3.55
C VAL A 510 -7.70 23.30 -4.49
N MET A 511 -7.25 24.41 -3.92
CA MET A 511 -6.88 25.58 -4.71
C MET A 511 -5.72 25.22 -5.63
N THR A 512 -5.76 25.70 -6.87
CA THR A 512 -4.61 25.59 -7.78
C THR A 512 -3.38 26.19 -7.13
N GLY A 513 -2.27 25.47 -7.20
CA GLY A 513 -1.00 25.89 -6.65
C GLY A 513 -0.40 27.10 -7.35
N ASP A 514 0.52 27.76 -6.66
CA ASP A 514 1.33 28.85 -7.23
C ASP A 514 2.36 28.31 -8.22
N VAL A 515 2.82 27.08 -7.96
CA VAL A 515 3.88 26.38 -8.69
C VAL A 515 3.47 24.95 -9.02
N ALA A 516 4.01 24.43 -10.12
CA ALA A 516 3.87 23.03 -10.50
C ALA A 516 5.22 22.30 -10.36
N LEU A 517 5.17 21.07 -9.86
CA LEU A 517 6.29 20.13 -9.90
C LEU A 517 6.01 19.09 -10.98
N LEU A 518 6.93 18.97 -11.95
CA LEU A 518 6.84 17.98 -13.02
C LEU A 518 6.99 16.56 -12.45
N LEU A 519 6.12 15.66 -12.92
CA LEU A 519 6.31 14.22 -12.81
C LEU A 519 6.31 13.61 -14.22
N SER A 520 7.48 13.15 -14.65
CA SER A 520 7.69 12.50 -15.93
C SER A 520 7.70 10.98 -15.79
N THR A 521 6.67 10.32 -16.32
CA THR A 521 6.67 8.85 -16.48
C THR A 521 7.83 8.40 -17.37
N THR A 522 8.20 9.20 -18.37
CA THR A 522 9.36 8.92 -19.23
C THR A 522 10.67 8.89 -18.44
N SER A 523 10.88 9.81 -17.50
CA SER A 523 12.03 9.77 -16.58
C SER A 523 11.95 8.56 -15.66
N ASP A 524 10.78 8.24 -15.15
CA ASP A 524 10.59 7.07 -14.30
C ASP A 524 10.93 5.77 -15.04
N ILE A 525 10.64 5.64 -16.35
CA ILE A 525 11.01 4.48 -17.17
C ILE A 525 12.53 4.34 -17.31
N TRP A 526 13.23 5.43 -17.61
CA TRP A 526 14.69 5.42 -17.82
C TRP A 526 15.49 5.29 -16.52
N ASN A 527 14.88 5.60 -15.38
CA ASN A 527 15.50 5.50 -14.06
C ASN A 527 14.93 4.35 -13.22
N VAL A 528 14.32 3.35 -13.86
CA VAL A 528 14.02 2.07 -13.19
C VAL A 528 15.34 1.34 -12.95
N ASP A 529 15.58 0.93 -11.71
CA ASP A 529 16.63 -0.04 -11.40
C ASP A 529 16.01 -1.46 -11.38
N PRO A 530 16.29 -2.31 -12.39
CA PRO A 530 15.75 -3.66 -12.46
C PRO A 530 16.29 -4.61 -11.38
N ALA A 531 17.40 -4.24 -10.71
CA ALA A 531 17.96 -5.02 -9.60
C ALA A 531 17.30 -4.68 -8.25
N GLN A 532 16.42 -3.67 -8.19
CA GLN A 532 15.83 -3.18 -6.95
C GLN A 532 14.31 -3.38 -6.89
N SER A 533 13.83 -3.85 -5.73
CA SER A 533 12.39 -3.97 -5.47
C SER A 533 11.71 -2.60 -5.40
N SER A 534 10.41 -2.54 -5.71
CA SER A 534 9.56 -1.33 -5.58
C SER A 534 9.49 -0.72 -4.18
N GLN A 535 10.12 -1.35 -3.17
CA GLN A 535 10.16 -0.91 -1.79
C GLN A 535 11.44 -0.14 -1.40
N THR A 536 12.46 -0.08 -2.27
CA THR A 536 13.72 0.64 -1.98
C THR A 536 13.76 2.02 -2.62
N PHE A 537 14.56 2.94 -2.04
CA PHE A 537 14.85 4.27 -2.57
C PHE A 537 15.75 4.16 -3.81
N ALA A 538 15.22 3.74 -4.94
CA ALA A 538 16.04 3.36 -6.10
C ALA A 538 16.27 4.49 -7.11
N ASN A 539 15.44 5.54 -7.11
CA ASN A 539 15.48 6.60 -8.12
C ASN A 539 15.86 7.95 -7.51
N LEU A 540 17.03 8.47 -7.89
CA LEU A 540 17.51 9.80 -7.49
C LEU A 540 16.53 10.91 -7.84
N TYR A 541 15.97 10.91 -9.05
CA TYR A 541 15.06 11.96 -9.52
C TYR A 541 13.71 11.90 -8.80
N GLY A 542 13.21 10.69 -8.52
CA GLY A 542 12.02 10.48 -7.69
C GLY A 542 12.19 11.04 -6.28
N MET A 543 13.37 10.83 -5.68
CA MET A 543 13.72 11.39 -4.38
C MET A 543 13.89 12.91 -4.41
N GLU A 544 14.49 13.45 -5.46
CA GLU A 544 14.62 14.89 -5.64
C GLU A 544 13.25 15.57 -5.74
N ARG A 545 12.31 15.00 -6.53
CA ARG A 545 10.91 15.47 -6.56
C ARG A 545 10.30 15.49 -5.16
N PHE A 546 10.47 14.40 -4.42
CA PHE A 546 9.95 14.27 -3.07
C PHE A 546 10.52 15.31 -2.10
N TYR A 547 11.84 15.52 -2.07
CA TYR A 547 12.46 16.51 -1.20
C TYR A 547 12.15 17.95 -1.63
N LEU A 548 12.11 18.21 -2.93
CA LEU A 548 11.75 19.53 -3.46
C LEU A 548 10.30 19.89 -3.10
N TYR A 549 9.38 18.93 -3.17
CA TYR A 549 8.03 19.11 -2.63
C TYR A 549 8.08 19.54 -1.15
N LEU A 550 8.87 18.88 -0.31
CA LEU A 550 9.00 19.26 1.11
C LEU A 550 9.57 20.67 1.30
N VAL A 551 10.61 21.04 0.56
CA VAL A 551 11.19 22.40 0.58
C VAL A 551 10.14 23.44 0.22
N LEU A 552 9.40 23.22 -0.86
CA LEU A 552 8.34 24.13 -1.30
C LEU A 552 7.24 24.27 -0.23
N ARG A 553 6.86 23.18 0.44
CA ARG A 553 5.91 23.24 1.56
C ARG A 553 6.47 24.01 2.76
N HIS A 554 7.77 23.95 3.04
CA HIS A 554 8.41 24.75 4.09
C HIS A 554 8.41 26.25 3.74
N LEU A 555 8.59 26.57 2.46
CA LEU A 555 8.48 27.92 1.92
C LEU A 555 7.02 28.42 1.79
N GLN A 556 6.04 27.65 2.29
CA GLN A 556 4.60 27.95 2.20
C GLN A 556 4.07 28.06 0.77
N ALA A 557 4.78 27.53 -0.23
CA ALA A 557 4.29 27.48 -1.60
C ALA A 557 3.19 26.43 -1.74
N SER A 558 2.11 26.77 -2.44
CA SER A 558 1.10 25.79 -2.87
C SER A 558 1.61 25.07 -4.10
N VAL A 559 1.82 23.76 -4.00
CA VAL A 559 2.44 22.93 -5.04
C VAL A 559 1.42 21.98 -5.63
N ASP A 560 1.25 22.03 -6.94
CA ASP A 560 0.56 20.99 -7.70
C ASP A 560 1.56 20.05 -8.37
N ILE A 561 1.18 18.78 -8.52
CA ILE A 561 1.92 17.83 -9.36
C ILE A 561 1.34 17.92 -10.77
N LEU A 562 2.21 18.02 -11.78
CA LEU A 562 1.82 18.06 -13.17
C LEU A 562 2.49 16.90 -13.92
N ALA A 563 1.67 15.99 -14.47
CA ALA A 563 2.17 14.92 -15.32
C ALA A 563 2.70 15.47 -16.64
N GLU A 564 3.69 14.80 -17.24
CA GLU A 564 4.24 15.24 -18.53
C GLU A 564 3.19 15.37 -19.64
N GLU A 565 2.14 14.54 -19.67
CA GLU A 565 1.11 14.64 -20.72
C GLU A 565 0.16 15.82 -20.54
N ASP A 566 0.10 16.36 -19.32
CA ASP A 566 -0.79 17.47 -18.99
C ASP A 566 -0.09 18.82 -19.21
N LEU A 567 1.19 18.86 -19.59
CA LEU A 567 1.96 20.11 -19.75
C LEU A 567 1.30 21.11 -20.69
N ALA A 568 0.84 20.66 -21.86
CA ALA A 568 0.27 21.56 -22.87
C ALA A 568 -1.03 22.25 -22.41
N ALA A 569 -1.89 21.56 -21.67
CA ALA A 569 -3.16 22.09 -21.18
C ALA A 569 -3.06 22.70 -19.77
N GLY A 570 -2.09 22.23 -18.99
CA GLY A 570 -2.02 22.44 -17.56
C GLY A 570 -1.01 23.48 -17.10
N LEU A 571 -0.06 23.92 -17.92
CA LEU A 571 1.00 24.86 -17.46
C LEU A 571 0.51 26.29 -17.20
N LYS A 572 -0.46 26.76 -17.97
CA LYS A 572 -0.91 28.17 -17.98
C LYS A 572 -1.22 28.78 -16.59
N PRO A 573 -1.86 28.07 -15.64
CA PRO A 573 -2.19 28.63 -14.33
C PRO A 573 -0.98 28.89 -13.43
N TYR A 574 0.15 28.23 -13.67
CA TYR A 574 1.31 28.27 -12.79
C TYR A 574 2.29 29.37 -13.17
N ARG A 575 2.94 29.96 -12.17
CA ARG A 575 4.02 30.94 -12.38
C ARG A 575 5.37 30.27 -12.58
N MET A 576 5.56 29.12 -11.95
CA MET A 576 6.80 28.35 -11.99
C MET A 576 6.52 26.87 -12.24
N LEU A 577 7.34 26.26 -13.10
CA LEU A 577 7.44 24.82 -13.27
C LEU A 577 8.79 24.39 -12.72
N LEU A 578 8.80 23.48 -11.77
CA LEU A 578 10.01 22.86 -11.25
C LEU A 578 10.18 21.49 -11.90
N ALA A 579 11.29 21.30 -12.61
CA ALA A 579 11.63 20.05 -13.27
C ALA A 579 12.92 19.49 -12.69
N THR A 580 12.85 18.29 -12.12
CA THR A 580 14.01 17.53 -11.64
C THR A 580 14.23 16.26 -12.46
N ASP A 581 13.19 15.78 -13.14
CA ASP A 581 13.23 14.57 -13.97
C ASP A 581 14.18 14.70 -15.16
N SER A 582 15.00 13.67 -15.40
CA SER A 582 16.04 13.69 -16.44
C SER A 582 15.52 13.56 -17.86
N HIS A 583 14.41 12.84 -18.04
CA HIS A 583 13.82 12.60 -19.35
C HIS A 583 12.43 13.21 -19.47
N LEU A 584 12.11 13.71 -20.67
CA LEU A 584 10.79 14.20 -21.03
C LEU A 584 10.50 13.80 -22.47
N ARG A 585 9.29 13.33 -22.77
CA ARG A 585 8.91 13.11 -24.17
C ARG A 585 9.12 14.37 -25.01
N ARG A 586 9.83 14.24 -26.14
CA ARG A 586 10.19 15.36 -27.02
C ARG A 586 8.95 16.16 -27.46
N ALA A 587 7.83 15.48 -27.67
CA ALA A 587 6.56 16.09 -28.04
C ALA A 587 6.03 17.12 -27.02
N TYR A 588 6.48 17.09 -25.76
CA TYR A 588 6.04 18.00 -24.70
C TYR A 588 6.99 19.19 -24.47
N ALA A 589 8.23 19.12 -24.96
CA ALA A 589 9.19 20.22 -24.84
C ALA A 589 8.68 21.56 -25.43
N PRO A 590 8.00 21.59 -26.60
CA PRO A 590 7.45 22.83 -27.14
C PRO A 590 6.45 23.53 -26.22
N ALA A 591 5.68 22.78 -25.43
CA ALA A 591 4.72 23.37 -24.49
C ALA A 591 5.42 24.12 -23.35
N ILE A 592 6.50 23.55 -22.81
CA ILE A 592 7.33 24.20 -21.79
C ILE A 592 7.96 25.45 -22.38
N ARG A 593 8.58 25.34 -23.55
CA ARG A 593 9.24 26.45 -24.23
C ARG A 593 8.28 27.62 -24.47
N ALA A 594 7.12 27.36 -25.09
CA ALA A 594 6.13 28.39 -25.37
C ALA A 594 5.61 29.05 -24.08
N TRP A 595 5.45 28.29 -23.00
CA TRP A 595 5.05 28.83 -21.71
C TRP A 595 6.14 29.71 -21.07
N VAL A 596 7.42 29.34 -21.17
CA VAL A 596 8.54 30.17 -20.71
C VAL A 596 8.65 31.46 -21.53
N GLU A 597 8.56 31.36 -22.86
CA GLU A 597 8.55 32.52 -23.76
C GLU A 597 7.38 33.48 -23.48
N ALA A 598 6.26 32.94 -22.98
CA ALA A 598 5.10 33.71 -22.52
C ALA A 598 5.25 34.29 -21.09
N GLY A 599 6.41 34.15 -20.44
CA GLY A 599 6.71 34.72 -19.13
C GLY A 599 6.66 33.72 -17.96
N GLY A 600 6.48 32.42 -18.23
CA GLY A 600 6.62 31.37 -17.22
C GLY A 600 8.06 31.21 -16.74
N THR A 601 8.26 30.79 -15.48
CA THR A 601 9.60 30.53 -14.93
C THR A 601 9.88 29.03 -14.85
N LEU A 602 10.88 28.54 -15.59
CA LEU A 602 11.32 27.15 -15.49
C LEU A 602 12.50 27.03 -14.51
N TYR A 603 12.33 26.23 -13.44
CA TYR A 603 13.43 25.74 -12.63
C TYR A 603 13.88 24.37 -13.16
N VAL A 604 15.17 24.22 -13.42
CA VAL A 604 15.77 22.98 -13.93
C VAL A 604 16.81 22.49 -12.92
N GLY A 605 16.56 21.32 -12.33
CA GLY A 605 17.51 20.64 -11.45
C GLY A 605 18.71 20.06 -12.18
N ALA A 606 19.64 19.47 -11.43
CA ALA A 606 20.81 18.80 -12.02
C ALA A 606 20.37 17.69 -13.00
N ASN A 607 20.86 17.76 -14.24
CA ASN A 607 20.53 16.84 -15.32
C ASN A 607 19.02 16.72 -15.66
N ALA A 608 18.17 17.62 -15.17
CA ALA A 608 16.74 17.60 -15.47
C ALA A 608 16.47 18.02 -16.91
N LEU A 609 15.53 17.38 -17.60
CA LEU A 609 15.17 17.63 -19.00
C LEU A 609 16.39 17.53 -19.94
N ALA A 610 17.30 16.59 -19.67
CA ALA A 610 18.49 16.36 -20.47
C ALA A 610 18.20 15.51 -21.71
N PHE A 611 17.29 14.55 -21.58
CA PHE A 611 17.06 13.53 -22.59
C PHE A 611 15.59 13.43 -22.99
N ASP A 612 15.35 12.91 -24.19
CA ASP A 612 14.03 12.54 -24.68
C ASP A 612 13.70 11.07 -24.36
N GLU A 613 12.53 10.60 -24.81
CA GLU A 613 12.10 9.22 -24.60
C GLU A 613 13.02 8.15 -25.20
N TYR A 614 13.90 8.53 -26.13
CA TYR A 614 14.86 7.64 -26.79
C TYR A 614 16.29 7.89 -26.32
N ASN A 615 16.43 8.48 -25.12
CA ASN A 615 17.71 8.80 -24.49
C ASN A 615 18.63 9.66 -25.38
N GLN A 616 18.04 10.49 -26.25
CA GLN A 616 18.76 11.48 -27.05
C GLN A 616 18.68 12.85 -26.37
N PRO A 617 19.68 13.73 -26.55
CA PRO A 617 19.63 15.09 -26.02
C PRO A 617 18.32 15.79 -26.38
N LEU A 618 17.60 16.28 -25.38
CA LEU A 618 16.31 16.95 -25.58
C LEU A 618 16.47 18.30 -26.27
N GLY A 619 17.50 19.06 -25.88
CA GLY A 619 17.85 20.38 -26.42
C GLY A 619 17.06 21.56 -25.83
N LEU A 620 16.01 21.30 -25.04
CA LEU A 620 15.11 22.33 -24.51
C LEU A 620 15.84 23.39 -23.67
N VAL A 621 16.77 22.99 -22.83
CA VAL A 621 17.48 23.90 -21.90
C VAL A 621 18.42 24.82 -22.70
N GLU A 622 19.11 24.26 -23.69
CA GLU A 622 20.00 24.98 -24.60
C GLU A 622 19.22 25.94 -25.50
N GLU A 623 18.04 25.53 -26.00
CA GLU A 623 17.13 26.40 -26.77
C GLU A 623 16.60 27.59 -25.95
N LEU A 624 16.49 27.44 -24.63
CA LEU A 624 16.14 28.52 -23.70
C LEU A 624 17.35 29.40 -23.31
N GLY A 625 18.53 29.16 -23.90
CA GLY A 625 19.73 29.96 -23.69
C GLY A 625 20.51 29.62 -22.42
N LEU A 626 20.22 28.48 -21.77
CA LEU A 626 20.94 28.00 -20.60
C LEU A 626 22.06 27.05 -21.03
N GLN A 627 23.19 27.11 -20.32
CA GLN A 627 24.29 26.16 -20.50
C GLN A 627 24.27 25.13 -19.36
N ARG A 628 24.41 23.86 -19.70
CA ARG A 628 24.49 22.75 -18.73
C ARG A 628 25.92 22.24 -18.63
N GLU A 629 26.44 22.13 -17.41
CA GLU A 629 27.66 21.39 -17.14
C GLU A 629 27.39 19.87 -17.13
N PRO A 630 28.37 19.01 -17.49
CA PRO A 630 28.21 17.58 -17.39
C PRO A 630 27.77 17.14 -15.99
N LEU A 631 26.85 16.17 -15.90
CA LEU A 631 26.43 15.62 -14.61
C LEU A 631 27.62 14.99 -13.89
N ALA A 632 27.89 15.45 -12.67
CA ALA A 632 28.86 14.84 -11.77
C ALA A 632 28.14 14.00 -10.70
N THR A 633 28.56 12.74 -10.53
CA THR A 633 28.10 11.83 -9.47
C THR A 633 29.30 11.26 -8.71
N ASP A 634 29.10 10.70 -7.52
CA ASP A 634 30.14 10.01 -6.75
C ASP A 634 30.36 8.55 -7.20
N GLY A 635 29.95 8.23 -8.43
CA GLY A 635 29.98 6.87 -8.99
C GLY A 635 28.71 6.06 -8.73
N SER A 636 27.70 6.62 -8.05
CA SER A 636 26.40 5.99 -7.83
C SER A 636 25.24 6.94 -8.17
N LEU A 637 24.21 6.41 -8.84
CA LEU A 637 22.92 7.08 -9.02
C LEU A 637 21.88 6.66 -7.97
N VAL A 638 22.29 5.82 -7.00
CA VAL A 638 21.45 5.49 -5.85
C VAL A 638 21.40 6.71 -4.93
N PRO A 639 20.21 7.23 -4.59
CA PRO A 639 20.10 8.36 -3.69
C PRO A 639 20.71 8.01 -2.32
N GLY A 640 21.42 8.96 -1.72
CA GLY A 640 21.86 8.83 -0.33
C GLY A 640 20.65 8.64 0.60
N ARG A 641 20.84 7.88 1.69
CA ARG A 641 19.85 7.65 2.75
C ARG A 641 20.01 8.73 3.83
N PRO A 642 19.14 9.74 3.91
CA PRO A 642 19.38 10.91 4.77
C PRO A 642 19.83 10.59 6.20
N GLU A 643 19.26 9.54 6.80
CA GLU A 643 19.60 9.08 8.16
C GLU A 643 21.06 8.64 8.37
N TYR A 644 21.75 8.18 7.33
CA TYR A 644 23.14 7.75 7.36
C TYR A 644 24.06 8.83 6.80
N GLU A 645 23.80 9.32 5.59
CA GLU A 645 24.74 10.21 4.91
C GLU A 645 24.63 11.68 5.36
N LEU A 646 23.48 12.19 5.84
CA LEU A 646 23.40 13.59 6.33
C LEU A 646 24.14 13.79 7.65
N ARG A 647 24.27 12.76 8.50
CA ARG A 647 25.02 12.86 9.78
C ARG A 647 26.51 13.14 9.56
N HIS A 648 27.01 12.84 8.36
CA HIS A 648 28.41 13.02 7.97
C HIS A 648 28.62 14.23 7.06
N ARG A 649 27.54 14.90 6.61
CA ARG A 649 27.61 16.10 5.77
C ARG A 649 27.77 17.33 6.67
N ARG A 650 28.59 18.30 6.25
CA ARG A 650 28.72 19.58 6.96
C ARG A 650 27.36 20.28 6.96
N SER A 651 27.01 20.95 8.06
CA SER A 651 25.80 21.79 8.15
C SER A 651 25.75 22.78 6.97
N LEU A 652 24.58 22.95 6.36
CA LEU A 652 24.37 23.89 5.24
C LEU A 652 24.79 25.33 5.60
N GLY A 653 24.73 25.72 6.89
CA GLY A 653 25.24 27.01 7.36
C GLY A 653 26.77 27.20 7.29
N LEU A 654 27.53 26.15 6.90
CA LEU A 654 28.97 26.20 6.61
C LEU A 654 29.28 26.14 5.11
N VAL A 655 28.27 25.91 4.26
CA VAL A 655 28.39 26.11 2.82
C VAL A 655 28.18 27.60 2.61
N GLN A 656 29.21 28.32 2.17
CA GLN A 656 29.07 29.72 1.75
C GLN A 656 28.21 29.77 0.48
N THR A 657 26.89 29.64 0.64
CA THR A 657 25.95 30.12 -0.36
C THR A 657 25.99 31.65 -0.29
N PRO A 658 26.25 32.35 -1.41
CA PRO A 658 26.04 33.79 -1.47
C PRO A 658 24.63 34.10 -0.97
N GLU A 659 24.48 35.08 -0.07
CA GLU A 659 23.16 35.54 0.34
C GLU A 659 22.37 36.01 -0.90
N PRO A 660 21.03 35.82 -0.92
CA PRO A 660 20.18 36.16 -2.05
C PRO A 660 20.23 37.63 -2.47
#